data_AF-A0A8J4AZ49-F1
#
_entry.id   AF-A0A8J4AZ49-F1
#
_cell.length_a   1.000
_cell.length_b   1.000
_cell.length_c   1.000
_cell.angle_alpha   90.00
_cell.angle_beta   90.00
_cell.angle_gamma   90.00
#
_symmetry.space_group_name_H-M   'P 1'
#
loop_
_entity.id
_entity.type
_entity.pdbx_description
1 polymer ?
#
loop_
_entity_poly.entity_id
_entity_poly.type
_entity_poly.pdbx_seq_one_letter_code
_entity_poly.pdbx_strand_id
1 'polypeptide(L)'
;MPRFHFGLAVTLLIVCLNRNSLADAVQLQHNLSYVLELSYRFYEAQMSGEVPSWSRASLAQGGWRNRSHTRDGFGPDGIGVSLEGGWYDAGDHLKISLPLGITVSMLAYGALTWEAAYRQAGQWEAAVQNLGWAASYLIKCHVNASDIPSENTFVAQVGDGGTDHNLYWGRPEQQPEGGVEGSTGWRPVYLLTAEQGTGGDIVSEAVAAMVGSALLLRRPGKLYNPQKADELLRRARQLFEFAKLLPNMWSPPAGHQAMYGSNRWRDDLAWAAAWLCRAAVETGVGGGAGTTAGAAACAEAASLWADAADSDEYYRDAIAWAAVFPLASLLLSDMGAGGAAMAWRYEQHISYVLNRWISTTTQCNGTSPEFQVCYTPGGLAWYTSWGSARCAANVAMAALMSSRSNVRSAEVSKRQQQRRCWAWRQADYLLGGNSHRQSFVVGYAPTTYHSSPTRPVHKSSSCDRDYQVTCDWYAMSAPGPNPNVLYGALVGGPDQTDGYQDSRSDYEKNEVSLDYNAGFTGAMAGLVEVESLLQAGGCSWEGYCAGTCGTPADAGVFPAPSSCPVAPGEEPSCGAPAPPSPSPPPPPPSPKSPPSPFPPASPRPPPPSPQPPPSPPSPPDGLPTDPSGAPSLCRPYDAACRACSSNANITNATACGACVAVVRYMRRNPYLCHECAGYGVVGTDIQNLCQSECVPQSLTRGTSWACSLVCSNENNVGTDLNLARQCVDCVRGTADGWACGRCIEATRCLTDWREARAQCFDCVTSGVLDALGCAECAAKPTPAARTACLSCMGVQAGPTASGFTTAH
;
A
#
# COMPACT_ATOMS: atom_id res chain seq x y z
N MET A 1 -19.29 -22.14 -89.07
CA MET A 1 -20.63 -22.22 -88.42
C MET A 1 -21.10 -23.66 -88.55
N PRO A 2 -21.73 -24.30 -87.55
CA PRO A 2 -22.55 -23.75 -86.44
C PRO A 2 -21.92 -23.99 -85.03
N ARG A 3 -21.88 -22.98 -84.15
CA ARG A 3 -22.84 -22.56 -83.09
C ARG A 3 -22.87 -23.45 -81.82
N PHE A 4 -22.16 -22.92 -80.81
CA PHE A 4 -22.24 -23.02 -79.34
C PHE A 4 -23.40 -23.80 -78.68
N HIS A 5 -23.09 -24.63 -77.66
CA HIS A 5 -23.19 -24.25 -76.23
C HIS A 5 -22.54 -25.25 -75.25
N PHE A 6 -22.01 -24.64 -74.18
CA PHE A 6 -21.33 -25.03 -72.92
C PHE A 6 -21.56 -26.38 -72.22
N GLY A 7 -20.52 -26.83 -71.49
CA GLY A 7 -20.67 -27.65 -70.28
C GLY A 7 -19.38 -28.27 -69.67
N LEU A 8 -18.75 -27.55 -68.73
CA LEU A 8 -17.93 -27.98 -67.56
C LEU A 8 -16.71 -28.94 -67.72
N ALA A 9 -15.52 -28.46 -67.33
CA ALA A 9 -14.46 -29.28 -66.71
C ALA A 9 -13.45 -28.44 -65.89
N VAL A 10 -13.36 -28.75 -64.59
CA VAL A 10 -12.19 -28.94 -63.69
C VAL A 10 -10.83 -28.50 -64.33
N THR A 11 -9.93 -27.69 -63.74
CA THR A 11 -9.18 -27.90 -62.49
C THR A 11 -8.21 -26.73 -62.19
N LEU A 12 -7.95 -26.50 -60.91
CA LEU A 12 -6.70 -26.02 -60.26
C LEU A 12 -6.32 -24.52 -60.34
N LEU A 13 -6.63 -23.78 -59.27
CA LEU A 13 -5.75 -22.75 -58.73
C LEU A 13 -5.52 -23.02 -57.23
N ILE A 14 -4.25 -23.22 -56.89
CA ILE A 14 -3.75 -23.43 -55.52
C ILE A 14 -3.93 -22.11 -54.76
N VAL A 15 -4.79 -22.10 -53.75
CA VAL A 15 -4.76 -21.11 -52.66
C VAL A 15 -4.49 -21.89 -51.39
N CYS A 16 -3.29 -21.68 -50.82
CA CYS A 16 -2.93 -22.13 -49.49
C CYS A 16 -3.92 -21.53 -48.48
N LEU A 17 -4.90 -22.32 -48.04
CA LEU A 17 -5.70 -22.01 -46.87
C LEU A 17 -4.82 -22.16 -45.64
N ASN A 18 -4.20 -21.05 -45.24
CA ASN A 18 -3.66 -20.87 -43.90
C ASN A 18 -4.86 -20.81 -42.93
N ARG A 19 -5.34 -21.97 -42.49
CA ARG A 19 -6.52 -22.11 -41.62
C ARG A 19 -6.18 -22.01 -40.13
N ASN A 20 -5.12 -21.27 -39.77
CA ASN A 20 -4.61 -21.19 -38.39
C ASN A 20 -4.37 -19.77 -37.85
N SER A 21 -4.92 -18.71 -38.46
CA SER A 21 -4.59 -17.34 -38.02
C SER A 21 -5.79 -16.39 -37.83
N LEU A 22 -6.98 -16.91 -37.51
CA LEU A 22 -8.14 -16.09 -37.15
C LEU A 22 -8.93 -16.69 -35.96
N ALA A 23 -8.23 -17.30 -35.01
CA ALA A 23 -8.68 -17.28 -33.63
C ALA A 23 -8.18 -15.94 -33.06
N ASP A 24 -8.81 -14.85 -33.50
CA ASP A 24 -8.58 -13.54 -32.92
C ASP A 24 -8.81 -13.67 -31.42
N ALA A 25 -7.78 -13.31 -30.65
CA ALA A 25 -7.83 -13.24 -29.21
C ALA A 25 -8.88 -12.20 -28.81
N VAL A 26 -10.13 -12.63 -28.66
CA VAL A 26 -11.12 -11.87 -27.90
C VAL A 26 -10.61 -11.88 -26.47
N GLN A 27 -10.04 -10.75 -26.05
CA GLN A 27 -9.59 -10.55 -24.68
C GLN A 27 -10.78 -10.74 -23.74
N LEU A 28 -10.53 -11.46 -22.65
CA LEU A 28 -11.55 -11.83 -21.69
C LEU A 28 -12.06 -10.58 -20.97
N GLN A 29 -13.29 -10.17 -21.26
CA GLN A 29 -13.91 -9.06 -20.52
C GLN A 29 -14.47 -9.59 -19.20
N HIS A 30 -13.87 -9.16 -18.10
CA HIS A 30 -14.30 -9.55 -16.76
C HIS A 30 -15.50 -8.73 -16.27
N ASN A 31 -16.42 -9.37 -15.54
CA ASN A 31 -17.47 -8.66 -14.82
C ASN A 31 -16.98 -8.29 -13.41
N LEU A 32 -16.26 -7.17 -13.30
CA LEU A 32 -15.64 -6.74 -12.05
C LEU A 32 -16.65 -6.43 -10.94
N SER A 33 -17.85 -5.96 -11.29
CA SER A 33 -18.94 -5.75 -10.33
C SER A 33 -19.42 -7.07 -9.71
N TYR A 34 -19.47 -8.14 -10.50
CA TYR A 34 -19.79 -9.47 -10.00
C TYR A 34 -18.66 -10.05 -9.13
N VAL A 35 -17.39 -9.86 -9.52
CA VAL A 35 -16.26 -10.26 -8.66
C VAL A 35 -16.28 -9.53 -7.32
N LEU A 36 -16.60 -8.24 -7.32
CA LEU A 36 -16.78 -7.45 -6.10
C LEU A 36 -17.90 -8.02 -5.21
N GLU A 37 -19.02 -8.44 -5.81
CA GLU A 37 -20.11 -9.12 -5.09
C GLU A 37 -19.64 -10.46 -4.48
N LEU A 38 -18.90 -11.26 -5.25
CA LEU A 38 -18.36 -12.54 -4.80
C LEU A 38 -17.44 -12.35 -3.59
N SER A 39 -16.59 -11.33 -3.58
CA SER A 39 -15.66 -11.10 -2.46
C SER A 39 -16.39 -10.91 -1.11
N TYR A 40 -17.57 -10.26 -1.09
CA TYR A 40 -18.36 -10.18 0.15
C TYR A 40 -19.02 -11.50 0.56
N ARG A 41 -19.26 -12.42 -0.39
CA ARG A 41 -19.74 -13.77 -0.04
C ARG A 41 -18.68 -14.57 0.71
N PHE A 42 -17.39 -14.32 0.44
CA PHE A 42 -16.30 -14.91 1.21
C PHE A 42 -16.34 -14.44 2.67
N TYR A 43 -16.39 -13.13 2.92
CA TYR A 43 -16.48 -12.60 4.30
C TYR A 43 -17.72 -13.07 5.06
N GLU A 44 -18.85 -13.22 4.37
CA GLU A 44 -20.06 -13.84 4.92
C GLU A 44 -19.85 -15.30 5.33
N ALA A 45 -19.05 -16.05 4.56
CA ALA A 45 -18.67 -17.42 4.87
C ALA A 45 -17.64 -17.53 6.01
N GLN A 46 -16.97 -16.44 6.39
CA GLN A 46 -16.05 -16.39 7.53
C GLN A 46 -16.75 -16.08 8.88
N MET A 47 -18.04 -15.76 8.91
CA MET A 47 -18.72 -15.33 10.15
C MET A 47 -18.70 -16.39 11.25
N SER A 48 -18.25 -16.03 12.46
CA SER A 48 -18.34 -16.83 13.69
C SER A 48 -19.53 -16.38 14.55
N GLY A 49 -19.99 -17.20 15.49
CA GLY A 49 -21.16 -16.89 16.34
C GLY A 49 -22.49 -17.22 15.66
N GLU A 50 -23.58 -16.61 16.12
CA GLU A 50 -24.88 -16.63 15.46
C GLU A 50 -24.81 -15.96 14.08
N VAL A 51 -24.47 -16.74 13.04
CA VAL A 51 -24.36 -16.26 11.65
C VAL A 51 -25.68 -15.57 11.25
N PRO A 52 -25.65 -14.27 10.90
CA PRO A 52 -26.88 -13.52 10.71
C PRO A 52 -27.75 -14.03 9.57
N SER A 53 -29.07 -13.89 9.72
CA SER A 53 -30.02 -14.28 8.69
C SER A 53 -29.96 -13.42 7.41
N TRP A 54 -29.19 -12.33 7.38
CA TRP A 54 -28.94 -11.55 6.17
C TRP A 54 -27.72 -12.06 5.39
N SER A 55 -26.84 -12.83 6.03
CA SER A 55 -25.67 -13.43 5.37
C SER A 55 -26.14 -14.47 4.37
N ARG A 56 -25.65 -14.39 3.13
CA ARG A 56 -25.94 -15.37 2.06
C ARG A 56 -25.29 -16.72 2.36
N ALA A 57 -24.27 -16.75 3.22
CA ALA A 57 -23.68 -17.99 3.71
C ALA A 57 -24.56 -18.69 4.75
N SER A 58 -25.50 -18.00 5.40
CA SER A 58 -26.38 -18.57 6.44
C SER A 58 -27.31 -19.65 5.88
N LEU A 59 -27.52 -20.74 6.62
CA LEU A 59 -28.57 -21.72 6.33
C LEU A 59 -29.95 -21.06 6.14
N ALA A 60 -30.25 -19.99 6.87
CA ALA A 60 -31.51 -19.25 6.77
C ALA A 60 -31.72 -18.60 5.39
N GLN A 61 -30.65 -18.33 4.65
CA GLN A 61 -30.67 -17.80 3.28
C GLN A 61 -30.40 -18.89 2.22
N GLY A 62 -30.40 -20.15 2.62
CA GLY A 62 -30.06 -21.26 1.73
C GLY A 62 -28.56 -21.45 1.50
N GLY A 63 -27.71 -20.84 2.33
CA GLY A 63 -26.28 -21.14 2.41
C GLY A 63 -25.98 -22.44 3.17
N TRP A 64 -24.81 -22.51 3.80
CA TRP A 64 -24.25 -23.71 4.44
C TRP A 64 -23.56 -23.45 5.79
N ARG A 65 -23.41 -22.19 6.22
CA ARG A 65 -22.92 -21.78 7.54
C ARG A 65 -24.08 -21.63 8.54
N ASN A 66 -23.81 -21.91 9.82
CA ASN A 66 -24.79 -21.72 10.89
C ASN A 66 -24.07 -21.29 12.18
N ARG A 67 -24.81 -21.20 13.30
CA ARG A 67 -24.27 -20.83 14.61
C ARG A 67 -23.09 -21.68 15.05
N SER A 68 -21.97 -21.05 15.41
CA SER A 68 -20.75 -21.72 15.85
C SER A 68 -20.00 -20.90 16.90
N HIS A 69 -19.21 -21.55 17.76
CA HIS A 69 -18.33 -20.85 18.72
C HIS A 69 -19.05 -19.81 19.59
N THR A 70 -20.27 -20.15 20.04
CA THR A 70 -21.16 -19.26 20.80
C THR A 70 -20.75 -19.08 22.27
N ARG A 71 -19.79 -19.89 22.73
CA ARG A 71 -19.17 -19.81 24.06
C ARG A 71 -17.81 -19.12 24.05
N ASP A 72 -17.37 -18.55 22.93
CA ASP A 72 -16.14 -17.76 22.88
C ASP A 72 -16.17 -16.68 23.97
N GLY A 73 -15.10 -16.63 24.80
CA GLY A 73 -15.00 -15.76 25.97
C GLY A 73 -15.37 -16.42 27.30
N PHE A 74 -15.96 -17.61 27.30
CA PHE A 74 -16.26 -18.42 28.48
C PHE A 74 -15.42 -19.70 28.53
N GLY A 75 -15.44 -20.38 29.68
CA GLY A 75 -14.70 -21.63 29.90
C GLY A 75 -13.45 -21.44 30.76
N PRO A 76 -12.62 -22.49 30.90
CA PRO A 76 -11.45 -22.50 31.80
C PRO A 76 -10.46 -21.35 31.58
N ASP A 77 -10.17 -21.03 30.31
CA ASP A 77 -9.25 -19.94 29.90
C ASP A 77 -10.01 -18.81 29.17
N GLY A 78 -11.29 -18.65 29.53
CA GLY A 78 -12.11 -17.53 29.12
C GLY A 78 -12.00 -16.35 30.10
N ILE A 79 -12.56 -15.21 29.69
CA ILE A 79 -12.55 -13.96 30.45
C ILE A 79 -13.91 -13.63 31.09
N GLY A 80 -14.87 -14.55 31.00
CA GLY A 80 -16.19 -14.44 31.63
C GLY A 80 -17.18 -13.51 30.92
N VAL A 81 -16.84 -13.00 29.72
CA VAL A 81 -17.72 -12.17 28.89
C VAL A 81 -17.86 -12.78 27.49
N SER A 82 -18.98 -12.54 26.83
CA SER A 82 -19.20 -13.05 25.46
C SER A 82 -18.28 -12.34 24.47
N LEU A 83 -17.48 -13.14 23.77
CA LEU A 83 -16.69 -12.76 22.60
C LEU A 83 -17.23 -13.41 21.32
N GLU A 84 -18.51 -13.81 21.32
CA GLU A 84 -19.17 -14.33 20.14
C GLU A 84 -19.19 -13.32 18.98
N GLY A 85 -19.12 -13.80 17.73
CA GLY A 85 -19.16 -12.96 16.53
C GLY A 85 -17.80 -12.83 15.86
N GLY A 86 -17.71 -11.88 14.92
CA GLY A 86 -16.50 -11.61 14.15
C GLY A 86 -16.34 -12.57 12.98
N TRP A 87 -15.11 -12.66 12.47
CA TRP A 87 -14.75 -13.55 11.38
C TRP A 87 -13.66 -14.54 11.84
N TYR A 88 -13.72 -15.76 11.30
CA TYR A 88 -12.58 -16.66 11.27
C TYR A 88 -11.54 -16.12 10.30
N ASP A 89 -10.28 -16.35 10.65
CA ASP A 89 -9.14 -15.79 9.94
C ASP A 89 -8.96 -16.35 8.52
N ALA A 90 -8.90 -17.68 8.39
CA ALA A 90 -8.52 -18.31 7.15
C ALA A 90 -9.38 -19.56 6.87
N GLY A 91 -8.71 -20.68 6.57
CA GLY A 91 -9.32 -22.00 6.52
C GLY A 91 -9.70 -22.59 7.87
N ASP A 92 -9.35 -21.92 8.95
CA ASP A 92 -9.39 -22.36 10.34
C ASP A 92 -10.56 -21.72 11.11
N HIS A 93 -10.61 -21.91 12.43
CA HIS A 93 -11.63 -21.27 13.28
C HIS A 93 -11.03 -20.31 14.33
N LEU A 94 -9.82 -19.82 14.09
CA LEU A 94 -9.19 -18.80 14.93
C LEU A 94 -9.81 -17.43 14.65
N LYS A 95 -9.86 -16.58 15.67
CA LYS A 95 -10.19 -15.16 15.50
C LYS A 95 -9.02 -14.34 16.02
N ILE A 96 -8.30 -13.72 15.10
CA ILE A 96 -7.05 -13.03 15.38
C ILE A 96 -7.24 -11.55 15.02
N SER A 97 -7.06 -10.66 15.99
CA SER A 97 -7.43 -9.26 15.84
C SER A 97 -6.54 -8.52 14.84
N LEU A 98 -5.29 -8.96 14.61
CA LEU A 98 -4.37 -8.36 13.64
C LEU A 98 -4.88 -8.48 12.18
N PRO A 99 -5.00 -9.68 11.59
CA PRO A 99 -5.53 -9.85 10.23
C PRO A 99 -6.99 -9.39 10.10
N LEU A 100 -7.79 -9.49 11.16
CA LEU A 100 -9.14 -8.92 11.18
C LEU A 100 -9.11 -7.40 11.04
N GLY A 101 -8.29 -6.70 11.84
CA GLY A 101 -8.22 -5.25 11.88
C GLY A 101 -7.78 -4.67 10.54
N ILE A 102 -6.68 -5.19 9.98
CA ILE A 102 -6.20 -4.76 8.66
C ILE A 102 -7.22 -5.05 7.56
N THR A 103 -7.86 -6.21 7.58
CA THR A 103 -8.87 -6.55 6.57
C THR A 103 -10.03 -5.57 6.61
N VAL A 104 -10.59 -5.31 7.80
CA VAL A 104 -11.71 -4.39 7.98
C VAL A 104 -11.31 -2.97 7.59
N SER A 105 -10.10 -2.52 7.97
CA SER A 105 -9.63 -1.18 7.66
C SER A 105 -9.37 -1.00 6.16
N MET A 106 -8.74 -1.96 5.47
CA MET A 106 -8.55 -1.94 4.02
C MET A 106 -9.87 -1.98 3.24
N LEU A 107 -10.82 -2.84 3.64
CA LEU A 107 -12.15 -2.89 3.04
C LEU A 107 -12.89 -1.56 3.22
N ALA A 108 -12.80 -0.96 4.41
CA ALA A 108 -13.36 0.36 4.67
C ALA A 108 -12.67 1.44 3.83
N TYR A 109 -11.35 1.37 3.64
CA TYR A 109 -10.62 2.31 2.81
C TYR A 109 -11.11 2.23 1.36
N GLY A 110 -11.17 1.02 0.80
CA GLY A 110 -11.69 0.80 -0.55
C GLY A 110 -13.13 1.29 -0.71
N ALA A 111 -14.03 0.93 0.21
CA ALA A 111 -15.43 1.34 0.15
C ALA A 111 -15.62 2.85 0.24
N LEU A 112 -14.92 3.53 1.16
CA LEU A 112 -15.02 4.98 1.31
C LEU A 112 -14.35 5.74 0.16
N THR A 113 -13.25 5.22 -0.39
CA THR A 113 -12.56 5.83 -1.54
C THR A 113 -13.41 5.68 -2.80
N TRP A 114 -13.96 4.49 -3.06
CA TRP A 114 -14.73 4.16 -4.26
C TRP A 114 -16.24 4.07 -4.02
N GLU A 115 -16.78 4.91 -3.14
CA GLU A 115 -18.20 4.85 -2.73
C GLU A 115 -19.16 4.84 -3.92
N ALA A 116 -18.91 5.67 -4.94
CA ALA A 116 -19.73 5.73 -6.15
C ALA A 116 -19.74 4.38 -6.90
N ALA A 117 -18.58 3.74 -7.07
CA ALA A 117 -18.46 2.45 -7.73
C ALA A 117 -19.17 1.33 -6.93
N TYR A 118 -19.02 1.32 -5.60
CA TYR A 118 -19.75 0.39 -4.73
C TYR A 118 -21.27 0.54 -4.84
N ARG A 119 -21.77 1.77 -4.89
CA ARG A 119 -23.21 2.05 -5.04
C ARG A 119 -23.71 1.64 -6.42
N GLN A 120 -22.96 1.96 -7.49
CA GLN A 120 -23.29 1.57 -8.86
C GLN A 120 -23.31 0.04 -9.03
N ALA A 121 -22.36 -0.67 -8.41
CA ALA A 121 -22.30 -2.13 -8.42
C ALA A 121 -23.32 -2.80 -7.48
N GLY A 122 -24.10 -2.01 -6.71
CA GLY A 122 -25.07 -2.54 -5.74
C GLY A 122 -24.43 -3.19 -4.50
N GLN A 123 -23.14 -2.98 -4.26
CA GLN A 123 -22.37 -3.64 -3.19
C GLN A 123 -22.17 -2.77 -1.94
N TRP A 124 -22.64 -1.52 -1.96
CA TRP A 124 -22.52 -0.61 -0.81
C TRP A 124 -23.11 -1.19 0.48
N GLU A 125 -24.36 -1.68 0.45
CA GLU A 125 -25.00 -2.20 1.65
C GLU A 125 -24.33 -3.49 2.13
N ALA A 126 -23.86 -4.35 1.23
CA ALA A 126 -23.09 -5.55 1.59
C ALA A 126 -21.79 -5.16 2.33
N ALA A 127 -21.10 -4.12 1.86
CA ALA A 127 -19.90 -3.60 2.51
C ALA A 127 -20.18 -3.06 3.91
N VAL A 128 -21.16 -2.17 4.07
CA VAL A 128 -21.52 -1.57 5.36
C VAL A 128 -21.99 -2.64 6.35
N GLN A 129 -22.76 -3.63 5.89
CA GLN A 129 -23.28 -4.68 6.75
C GLN A 129 -22.19 -5.63 7.26
N ASN A 130 -21.31 -6.09 6.36
CA ASN A 130 -20.18 -6.96 6.69
C ASN A 130 -19.19 -6.28 7.64
N LEU A 131 -18.81 -5.03 7.35
CA LEU A 131 -17.88 -4.28 8.22
C LEU A 131 -18.53 -3.91 9.55
N GLY A 132 -19.84 -3.61 9.54
CA GLY A 132 -20.63 -3.47 10.76
C GLY A 132 -20.60 -4.73 11.63
N TRP A 133 -20.65 -5.93 11.05
CA TRP A 133 -20.55 -7.19 11.78
C TRP A 133 -19.19 -7.35 12.47
N ALA A 134 -18.10 -7.19 11.72
CA ALA A 134 -16.74 -7.29 12.27
C ALA A 134 -16.48 -6.24 13.36
N ALA A 135 -16.91 -4.99 13.14
CA ALA A 135 -16.77 -3.91 14.12
C ALA A 135 -17.56 -4.17 15.42
N SER A 136 -18.70 -4.88 15.33
CA SER A 136 -19.46 -5.32 16.52
C SER A 136 -18.66 -6.27 17.40
N TYR A 137 -17.83 -7.13 16.80
CA TYR A 137 -16.92 -8.01 17.54
C TYR A 137 -15.76 -7.22 18.16
N LEU A 138 -15.18 -6.25 17.44
CA LEU A 138 -14.11 -5.41 17.99
C LEU A 138 -14.56 -4.60 19.23
N ILE A 139 -15.83 -4.16 19.30
CA ILE A 139 -16.40 -3.55 20.52
C ILE A 139 -16.34 -4.53 21.70
N LYS A 140 -16.64 -5.82 21.48
CA LYS A 140 -16.54 -6.86 22.53
C LYS A 140 -15.09 -7.13 22.92
N CYS A 141 -14.16 -7.06 21.96
CA CYS A 141 -12.73 -7.22 22.22
C CYS A 141 -12.15 -6.11 23.09
N HIS A 142 -12.73 -4.91 23.10
CA HIS A 142 -12.35 -3.81 24.00
C HIS A 142 -13.02 -3.97 25.38
N VAL A 143 -12.53 -4.96 26.14
CA VAL A 143 -13.16 -5.52 27.34
C VAL A 143 -13.29 -4.49 28.46
N ASN A 144 -12.17 -4.01 28.98
CA ASN A 144 -12.17 -2.85 29.89
C ASN A 144 -11.90 -1.61 29.05
N ALA A 145 -12.92 -0.75 28.91
CA ALA A 145 -12.79 0.48 28.16
C ALA A 145 -12.83 1.68 29.09
N SER A 146 -11.74 2.44 29.06
CA SER A 146 -11.52 3.56 29.95
C SER A 146 -10.90 4.73 29.18
N ASP A 147 -11.23 5.94 29.61
CA ASP A 147 -10.52 7.14 29.17
C ASP A 147 -9.13 7.25 29.84
N ILE A 148 -8.83 6.40 30.82
CA ILE A 148 -7.50 6.22 31.40
C ILE A 148 -6.77 5.15 30.58
N PRO A 149 -5.74 5.51 29.78
CA PRO A 149 -5.16 4.60 28.81
C PRO A 149 -4.66 3.28 29.41
N SER A 150 -4.03 3.33 30.59
CA SER A 150 -3.47 2.15 31.28
C SER A 150 -4.50 1.17 31.83
N GLU A 151 -5.77 1.56 31.93
CA GLU A 151 -6.85 0.67 32.38
C GLU A 151 -7.46 -0.14 31.23
N ASN A 152 -7.14 0.21 29.98
CA ASN A 152 -7.72 -0.50 28.83
C ASN A 152 -7.20 -1.93 28.73
N THR A 153 -8.07 -2.83 28.29
CA THR A 153 -7.70 -4.20 27.92
C THR A 153 -8.32 -4.58 26.58
N PHE A 154 -7.58 -5.34 25.78
CA PHE A 154 -8.00 -5.69 24.42
C PHE A 154 -7.74 -7.16 24.10
N VAL A 155 -8.67 -7.83 23.42
CA VAL A 155 -8.50 -9.23 22.99
C VAL A 155 -7.65 -9.28 21.72
N ALA A 156 -6.46 -9.86 21.82
CA ALA A 156 -5.60 -10.11 20.67
C ALA A 156 -6.07 -11.31 19.85
N GLN A 157 -6.50 -12.39 20.51
CA GLN A 157 -6.88 -13.61 19.83
C GLN A 157 -7.85 -14.46 20.67
N VAL A 158 -8.76 -15.16 19.99
CA VAL A 158 -9.59 -16.23 20.55
C VAL A 158 -9.31 -17.53 19.80
N GLY A 159 -8.99 -18.57 20.56
CA GLY A 159 -8.50 -19.85 20.03
C GLY A 159 -6.97 -19.97 20.11
N ASP A 160 -6.50 -21.20 20.24
CA ASP A 160 -5.08 -21.55 20.17
C ASP A 160 -4.84 -22.29 18.85
N GLY A 161 -3.84 -21.89 18.07
CA GLY A 161 -3.67 -22.47 16.74
C GLY A 161 -3.13 -23.89 16.76
N GLY A 162 -2.38 -24.29 17.79
CA GLY A 162 -2.00 -25.70 17.95
C GLY A 162 -3.23 -26.60 18.11
N THR A 163 -4.21 -26.12 18.88
CA THR A 163 -5.47 -26.82 19.13
C THR A 163 -6.36 -26.81 17.91
N ASP A 164 -6.59 -25.63 17.33
CA ASP A 164 -7.44 -25.49 16.17
C ASP A 164 -6.89 -26.29 14.98
N HIS A 165 -5.61 -26.10 14.64
CA HIS A 165 -5.02 -26.69 13.43
C HIS A 165 -4.68 -28.17 13.58
N ASN A 166 -4.30 -28.67 14.76
CA ASN A 166 -3.83 -30.06 14.90
C ASN A 166 -4.86 -31.02 15.50
N LEU A 167 -5.86 -30.53 16.25
CA LEU A 167 -6.81 -31.41 16.94
C LEU A 167 -8.17 -31.48 16.23
N TYR A 168 -8.50 -30.52 15.36
CA TYR A 168 -9.82 -30.44 14.76
C TYR A 168 -9.81 -30.06 13.27
N TRP A 169 -10.37 -30.95 12.45
CA TRP A 169 -10.82 -30.63 11.10
C TRP A 169 -12.31 -30.95 11.02
N GLY A 170 -13.16 -29.97 10.73
CA GLY A 170 -14.60 -30.18 10.71
C GLY A 170 -15.39 -28.88 10.63
N ARG A 171 -16.71 -28.97 10.82
CA ARG A 171 -17.60 -27.79 10.83
C ARG A 171 -17.38 -26.99 12.11
N PRO A 172 -17.28 -25.65 12.08
CA PRO A 172 -17.18 -24.84 13.30
C PRO A 172 -18.42 -24.99 14.18
N GLU A 173 -19.58 -25.30 13.59
CA GLU A 173 -20.85 -25.51 14.30
C GLU A 173 -20.91 -26.83 15.10
N GLN A 174 -19.97 -27.75 14.85
CA GLN A 174 -19.87 -29.05 15.51
C GLN A 174 -18.58 -29.21 16.33
N GLN A 175 -17.73 -28.19 16.36
CA GLN A 175 -16.54 -28.19 17.21
C GLN A 175 -16.98 -28.13 18.68
N PRO A 176 -16.45 -29.00 19.56
CA PRO A 176 -16.73 -28.89 20.99
C PRO A 176 -16.33 -27.51 21.53
N GLU A 177 -16.99 -27.03 22.59
CA GLU A 177 -16.73 -25.71 23.17
C GLU A 177 -16.63 -25.76 24.69
N GLY A 178 -15.78 -24.91 25.27
CA GLY A 178 -15.58 -24.80 26.72
C GLY A 178 -14.67 -25.89 27.30
N GLY A 179 -13.80 -26.47 26.47
CA GLY A 179 -12.80 -27.45 26.88
C GLY A 179 -11.60 -26.80 27.59
N VAL A 180 -10.76 -27.64 28.20
CA VAL A 180 -9.46 -27.29 28.80
C VAL A 180 -8.33 -27.50 27.79
N GLU A 181 -7.17 -26.91 28.05
CA GLU A 181 -5.95 -27.11 27.26
C GLU A 181 -5.70 -28.59 26.88
N GLY A 182 -5.41 -28.81 25.59
CA GLY A 182 -5.23 -30.16 25.01
C GLY A 182 -6.52 -30.84 24.54
N SER A 183 -7.70 -30.24 24.72
CA SER A 183 -8.96 -30.75 24.15
C SER A 183 -9.37 -30.02 22.86
N THR A 184 -10.13 -30.68 21.98
CA THR A 184 -10.59 -30.10 20.70
C THR A 184 -11.48 -28.86 20.84
N GLY A 185 -12.04 -28.66 22.04
CA GLY A 185 -12.91 -27.52 22.36
C GLY A 185 -12.24 -26.44 23.20
N TRP A 186 -10.92 -26.49 23.34
CA TRP A 186 -10.16 -25.45 24.01
C TRP A 186 -9.98 -24.24 23.10
N ARG A 187 -10.55 -23.10 23.52
CA ARG A 187 -10.49 -21.85 22.76
C ARG A 187 -10.15 -20.70 23.71
N PRO A 188 -8.88 -20.60 24.14
CA PRO A 188 -8.45 -19.61 25.12
C PRO A 188 -8.61 -18.18 24.57
N VAL A 189 -8.67 -17.21 25.48
CA VAL A 189 -8.68 -15.79 25.15
C VAL A 189 -7.35 -15.17 25.55
N TYR A 190 -6.61 -14.66 24.57
CA TYR A 190 -5.39 -13.90 24.81
C TYR A 190 -5.70 -12.41 24.88
N LEU A 191 -5.51 -11.83 26.07
CA LEU A 191 -5.73 -10.41 26.36
C LEU A 191 -4.41 -9.64 26.36
N LEU A 192 -4.49 -8.38 25.94
CA LEU A 192 -3.46 -7.35 26.07
C LEU A 192 -3.80 -6.42 27.22
N THR A 193 -2.81 -6.12 28.05
CA THR A 193 -2.89 -5.13 29.14
C THR A 193 -1.66 -4.22 29.12
N ALA A 194 -1.78 -3.03 29.73
CA ALA A 194 -0.64 -2.12 29.87
C ALA A 194 0.51 -2.72 30.70
N GLU A 195 0.20 -3.64 31.62
CA GLU A 195 1.19 -4.32 32.46
C GLU A 195 2.01 -5.36 31.68
N GLN A 196 1.40 -6.08 30.74
CA GLN A 196 2.10 -6.99 29.84
C GLN A 196 2.97 -6.25 28.81
N GLY A 197 2.54 -5.04 28.41
CA GLY A 197 3.40 -4.04 27.78
C GLY A 197 3.84 -4.32 26.33
N THR A 198 3.12 -5.14 25.55
CA THR A 198 3.35 -5.30 24.09
C THR A 198 2.05 -5.48 23.30
N GLY A 199 2.10 -5.34 21.97
CA GLY A 199 0.93 -5.52 21.09
C GLY A 199 0.39 -4.22 20.48
N GLY A 200 1.26 -3.25 20.23
CA GLY A 200 0.89 -1.96 19.63
C GLY A 200 0.35 -2.12 18.20
N ASP A 201 0.85 -3.10 17.46
CA ASP A 201 0.38 -3.49 16.11
C ASP A 201 -1.10 -3.88 16.10
N ILE A 202 -1.48 -4.86 16.92
CA ILE A 202 -2.84 -5.41 16.97
C ILE A 202 -3.87 -4.37 17.42
N VAL A 203 -3.54 -3.60 18.46
CA VAL A 203 -4.46 -2.58 18.96
C VAL A 203 -4.62 -1.46 17.93
N SER A 204 -3.55 -1.08 17.25
CA SER A 204 -3.60 -0.05 16.20
C SER A 204 -4.46 -0.49 15.01
N GLU A 205 -4.38 -1.74 14.57
CA GLU A 205 -5.26 -2.26 13.51
C GLU A 205 -6.73 -2.32 13.94
N ALA A 206 -7.02 -2.61 15.21
CA ALA A 206 -8.37 -2.52 15.75
C ALA A 206 -8.90 -1.08 15.72
N VAL A 207 -8.06 -0.09 16.03
CA VAL A 207 -8.40 1.34 15.92
C VAL A 207 -8.76 1.69 14.47
N ALA A 208 -7.90 1.35 13.52
CA ALA A 208 -8.12 1.60 12.09
C ALA A 208 -9.46 0.99 11.61
N ALA A 209 -9.72 -0.27 11.97
CA ALA A 209 -10.95 -0.99 11.64
C ALA A 209 -12.21 -0.35 12.23
N MET A 210 -12.17 0.03 13.52
CA MET A 210 -13.29 0.69 14.19
C MET A 210 -13.59 2.04 13.56
N VAL A 211 -12.56 2.85 13.27
CA VAL A 211 -12.73 4.16 12.65
C VAL A 211 -13.29 4.04 11.24
N GLY A 212 -12.72 3.19 10.39
CA GLY A 212 -13.22 2.99 9.02
C GLY A 212 -14.68 2.52 9.00
N SER A 213 -15.04 1.58 9.88
CA SER A 213 -16.41 1.10 10.04
C SER A 213 -17.37 2.19 10.52
N ALA A 214 -16.93 3.05 11.45
CA ALA A 214 -17.72 4.17 11.92
C ALA A 214 -18.02 5.19 10.81
N LEU A 215 -17.04 5.49 9.96
CA LEU A 215 -17.22 6.39 8.83
C LEU A 215 -18.23 5.84 7.83
N LEU A 216 -18.19 4.53 7.54
CA LEU A 216 -19.18 3.87 6.70
C LEU A 216 -20.59 3.93 7.29
N LEU A 217 -20.75 3.64 8.58
CA LEU A 217 -22.04 3.70 9.28
C LEU A 217 -22.60 5.12 9.37
N ARG A 218 -21.77 6.16 9.18
CA ARG A 218 -22.17 7.57 9.08
C ARG A 218 -22.55 8.00 7.67
N ARG A 219 -22.30 7.20 6.64
CA ARG A 219 -22.74 7.53 5.28
C ARG A 219 -24.24 7.30 5.14
N PRO A 220 -24.96 8.18 4.42
CA PRO A 220 -26.38 7.96 4.12
C PRO A 220 -26.62 6.63 3.40
N GLY A 221 -27.58 5.85 3.87
CA GLY A 221 -27.87 4.52 3.33
C GLY A 221 -28.88 3.77 4.21
N LYS A 222 -29.27 2.56 3.80
CA LYS A 222 -30.23 1.76 4.58
C LYS A 222 -29.66 1.33 5.93
N LEU A 223 -28.35 1.17 6.00
CA LEU A 223 -27.61 0.75 7.19
C LEU A 223 -26.96 1.91 7.96
N TYR A 224 -27.38 3.16 7.71
CA TYR A 224 -26.94 4.33 8.48
C TYR A 224 -27.20 4.13 9.99
N ASN A 225 -26.15 4.23 10.80
CA ASN A 225 -26.19 4.00 12.24
C ASN A 225 -25.20 4.90 12.99
N PRO A 226 -25.55 6.16 13.27
CA PRO A 226 -24.66 7.11 13.91
C PRO A 226 -24.35 6.75 15.36
N GLN A 227 -25.28 6.10 16.09
CA GLN A 227 -25.06 5.69 17.48
C GLN A 227 -23.93 4.66 17.59
N LYS A 228 -23.94 3.65 16.72
CA LYS A 228 -22.86 2.66 16.67
C LYS A 228 -21.56 3.28 16.16
N ALA A 229 -21.64 4.20 15.20
CA ALA A 229 -20.46 4.93 14.74
C ALA A 229 -19.81 5.76 15.87
N ASP A 230 -20.60 6.42 16.70
CA ASP A 230 -20.12 7.21 17.84
C ASP A 230 -19.43 6.33 18.89
N GLU A 231 -20.03 5.16 19.16
CA GLU A 231 -19.44 4.17 20.06
C GLU A 231 -18.09 3.67 19.52
N LEU A 232 -18.03 3.30 18.23
CA LEU A 232 -16.79 2.87 17.59
C LEU A 232 -15.71 3.94 17.63
N LEU A 233 -16.02 5.20 17.30
CA LEU A 233 -15.06 6.30 17.36
C LEU A 233 -14.58 6.58 18.79
N ARG A 234 -15.45 6.43 19.79
CA ARG A 234 -15.09 6.58 21.21
C ARG A 234 -14.13 5.47 21.64
N ARG A 235 -14.44 4.22 21.34
CA ARG A 235 -13.60 3.04 21.64
C ARG A 235 -12.25 3.13 20.92
N ALA A 236 -12.26 3.53 19.65
CA ALA A 236 -11.05 3.72 18.85
C ALA A 236 -10.10 4.76 19.46
N ARG A 237 -10.61 5.90 19.98
CA ARG A 237 -9.76 6.89 20.66
C ARG A 237 -9.14 6.34 21.95
N GLN A 238 -9.92 5.62 22.75
CA GLN A 238 -9.43 4.98 23.98
C GLN A 238 -8.35 3.94 23.67
N LEU A 239 -8.57 3.10 22.64
CA LEU A 239 -7.60 2.11 22.18
C LEU A 239 -6.36 2.74 21.54
N PHE A 240 -6.47 3.88 20.88
CA PHE A 240 -5.31 4.57 20.31
C PHE A 240 -4.37 5.10 21.38
N GLU A 241 -4.91 5.71 22.44
CA GLU A 241 -4.11 6.12 23.60
C GLU A 241 -3.50 4.90 24.32
N PHE A 242 -4.24 3.79 24.40
CA PHE A 242 -3.72 2.53 24.92
C PHE A 242 -2.59 1.96 24.06
N ALA A 243 -2.71 1.95 22.73
CA ALA A 243 -1.70 1.47 21.79
C ALA A 243 -0.36 2.22 21.95
N LYS A 244 -0.41 3.52 22.24
CA LYS A 244 0.80 4.32 22.52
C LYS A 244 1.56 3.87 23.78
N LEU A 245 0.93 3.13 24.69
CA LEU A 245 1.57 2.52 25.86
C LEU A 245 2.17 1.13 25.57
N LEU A 246 1.87 0.53 24.41
CA LEU A 246 2.27 -0.83 24.06
C LEU A 246 3.40 -0.81 23.03
N PRO A 247 4.68 -0.88 23.44
CA PRO A 247 5.78 -1.05 22.50
C PRO A 247 5.76 -2.45 21.86
N ASN A 248 6.31 -2.59 20.65
CA ASN A 248 6.51 -3.87 19.98
C ASN A 248 5.23 -4.62 19.58
N MET A 249 5.46 -5.70 18.83
CA MET A 249 4.46 -6.58 18.26
C MET A 249 3.87 -7.53 19.29
N TRP A 250 2.64 -7.95 19.05
CA TRP A 250 2.02 -9.01 19.83
C TRP A 250 2.67 -10.36 19.54
N SER A 251 2.69 -11.22 20.56
CA SER A 251 2.93 -12.66 20.42
C SER A 251 2.11 -13.41 21.46
N PRO A 252 1.64 -14.63 21.16
CA PRO A 252 0.98 -15.46 22.16
C PRO A 252 1.96 -15.89 23.26
N PRO A 253 1.47 -16.38 24.42
CA PRO A 253 2.33 -16.87 25.49
C PRO A 253 3.26 -17.99 25.04
N ALA A 254 4.42 -18.13 25.70
CA ALA A 254 5.41 -19.14 25.35
C ALA A 254 4.81 -20.55 25.35
N GLY A 255 5.11 -21.34 24.32
CA GLY A 255 4.52 -22.68 24.11
C GLY A 255 3.34 -22.70 23.14
N HIS A 256 2.75 -21.54 22.83
CA HIS A 256 1.67 -21.40 21.85
C HIS A 256 2.19 -20.84 20.53
N GLN A 257 1.67 -21.35 19.42
CA GLN A 257 2.15 -20.99 18.10
C GLN A 257 1.66 -19.58 17.71
N ALA A 258 2.59 -18.72 17.31
CA ALA A 258 2.27 -17.45 16.67
C ALA A 258 1.81 -17.71 15.22
N MET A 259 0.55 -17.40 14.91
CA MET A 259 0.03 -17.51 13.54
C MET A 259 0.49 -16.33 12.67
N TYR A 260 0.47 -15.12 13.24
CA TYR A 260 0.81 -13.87 12.58
C TYR A 260 1.96 -13.19 13.32
N GLY A 261 3.20 -13.50 12.93
CA GLY A 261 4.40 -12.85 13.47
C GLY A 261 4.71 -11.55 12.75
N SER A 262 4.34 -10.41 13.33
CA SER A 262 4.80 -9.11 12.84
C SER A 262 6.25 -8.85 13.28
N ASN A 263 6.96 -7.99 12.55
CA ASN A 263 8.27 -7.48 12.94
C ASN A 263 8.30 -5.94 13.06
N ARG A 264 7.13 -5.30 12.98
CA ARG A 264 6.91 -3.86 12.99
C ARG A 264 5.60 -3.55 13.70
N TRP A 265 5.51 -2.34 14.23
CA TRP A 265 4.31 -1.87 14.94
C TRP A 265 4.10 -0.36 14.81
N ARG A 266 5.17 0.37 14.44
CA ARG A 266 5.10 1.83 14.27
C ARG A 266 4.31 2.21 13.02
N ASP A 267 4.34 1.38 11.98
CA ASP A 267 3.53 1.59 10.79
C ASP A 267 2.04 1.36 11.07
N ASP A 268 1.67 0.35 11.87
CA ASP A 268 0.29 0.16 12.32
C ASP A 268 -0.19 1.36 13.16
N LEU A 269 0.66 1.87 14.07
CA LEU A 269 0.32 3.06 14.87
C LEU A 269 0.14 4.31 13.99
N ALA A 270 0.99 4.49 12.98
CA ALA A 270 0.85 5.56 11.99
C ALA A 270 -0.44 5.38 11.15
N TRP A 271 -0.80 4.15 10.81
CA TRP A 271 -2.02 3.81 10.10
C TRP A 271 -3.29 4.11 10.91
N ALA A 272 -3.31 3.72 12.19
CA ALA A 272 -4.37 4.06 13.13
C ALA A 272 -4.55 5.59 13.27
N ALA A 273 -3.43 6.31 13.40
CA ALA A 273 -3.44 7.77 13.48
C ALA A 273 -3.96 8.41 12.18
N ALA A 274 -3.61 7.87 11.02
CA ALA A 274 -4.11 8.33 9.72
C ALA A 274 -5.64 8.19 9.60
N TRP A 275 -6.20 7.08 10.12
CA TRP A 275 -7.65 6.91 10.20
C TRP A 275 -8.32 7.91 11.14
N LEU A 276 -7.73 8.17 12.31
CA LEU A 276 -8.25 9.17 13.23
C LEU A 276 -8.18 10.58 12.65
N CYS A 277 -7.11 10.92 11.92
CA CYS A 277 -7.02 12.15 11.13
C CYS A 277 -8.16 12.24 10.11
N ARG A 278 -8.39 11.19 9.32
CA ARG A 278 -9.51 11.15 8.37
C ARG A 278 -10.86 11.35 9.05
N ALA A 279 -11.10 10.68 10.17
CA ALA A 279 -12.34 10.84 10.90
C ALA A 279 -12.52 12.27 11.43
N ALA A 280 -11.46 12.87 11.95
CA ALA A 280 -11.49 14.25 12.43
C ALA A 280 -11.77 15.24 11.29
N VAL A 281 -11.24 15.00 10.08
CA VAL A 281 -11.51 15.79 8.88
C VAL A 281 -12.95 15.62 8.39
N GLU A 282 -13.42 14.37 8.23
CA GLU A 282 -14.70 14.07 7.59
C GLU A 282 -15.94 14.22 8.49
N THR A 283 -15.82 13.90 9.79
CA THR A 283 -17.01 13.79 10.67
C THR A 283 -17.27 14.99 11.55
N GLY A 284 -16.29 15.88 11.71
CA GLY A 284 -16.39 16.92 12.73
C GLY A 284 -16.19 16.42 14.17
N VAL A 285 -15.93 15.12 14.39
CA VAL A 285 -15.66 14.58 15.73
C VAL A 285 -14.24 14.99 16.12
N GLY A 286 -14.13 16.03 16.95
CA GLY A 286 -12.88 16.80 17.11
C GLY A 286 -12.81 18.04 16.20
N GLY A 287 -13.94 18.55 15.71
CA GLY A 287 -14.07 19.87 15.11
C GLY A 287 -14.21 19.90 13.58
N GLY A 288 -13.66 18.96 12.81
CA GLY A 288 -13.81 18.95 11.34
C GLY A 288 -12.60 19.52 10.59
N ALA A 289 -12.59 19.38 9.27
CA ALA A 289 -11.58 19.99 8.40
C ALA A 289 -11.44 21.50 8.68
N GLY A 290 -10.22 21.97 8.98
CA GLY A 290 -9.94 23.38 9.28
C GLY A 290 -10.17 23.82 10.74
N THR A 291 -10.51 22.90 11.64
CA THR A 291 -10.56 23.19 13.08
C THR A 291 -9.29 22.79 13.82
N THR A 292 -9.09 23.35 15.01
CA THR A 292 -7.90 23.09 15.83
C THR A 292 -7.72 21.61 16.16
N ALA A 293 -8.79 20.87 16.46
CA ALA A 293 -8.68 19.47 16.84
C ALA A 293 -8.60 18.52 15.62
N GLY A 294 -9.17 18.87 14.46
CA GLY A 294 -8.87 18.21 13.19
C GLY A 294 -7.42 18.40 12.75
N ALA A 295 -6.90 19.63 12.88
CA ALA A 295 -5.50 19.94 12.62
C ALA A 295 -4.55 19.21 13.59
N ALA A 296 -4.92 19.09 14.88
CA ALA A 296 -4.12 18.37 15.88
C ALA A 296 -4.03 16.87 15.55
N ALA A 297 -5.16 16.21 15.25
CA ALA A 297 -5.15 14.78 14.90
C ALA A 297 -4.28 14.49 13.66
N CYS A 298 -4.37 15.32 12.63
CA CYS A 298 -3.54 15.16 11.44
C CYS A 298 -2.07 15.54 11.64
N ALA A 299 -1.76 16.46 12.56
CA ALA A 299 -0.38 16.77 12.94
C ALA A 299 0.25 15.61 13.74
N GLU A 300 -0.49 15.02 14.69
CA GLU A 300 -0.05 13.82 15.41
C GLU A 300 0.18 12.66 14.45
N ALA A 301 -0.75 12.43 13.52
CA ALA A 301 -0.61 11.37 12.53
C ALA A 301 0.61 11.57 11.61
N ALA A 302 0.88 12.80 11.17
CA ALA A 302 2.07 13.12 10.40
C ALA A 302 3.37 12.92 11.20
N SER A 303 3.36 13.23 12.51
CA SER A 303 4.49 13.00 13.41
C SER A 303 4.76 11.51 13.58
N LEU A 304 3.74 10.72 13.89
CA LEU A 304 3.87 9.26 14.04
C LEU A 304 4.31 8.61 12.74
N TRP A 305 3.85 9.09 11.59
CA TRP A 305 4.35 8.63 10.29
C TRP A 305 5.83 8.97 10.09
N ALA A 306 6.30 10.15 10.53
CA ALA A 306 7.71 10.53 10.43
C ALA A 306 8.59 9.71 11.38
N ASP A 307 8.15 9.53 12.63
CA ASP A 307 8.82 8.70 13.64
C ASP A 307 8.90 7.24 13.19
N ALA A 308 7.82 6.77 12.57
CA ALA A 308 7.81 5.54 11.82
C ALA A 308 8.92 5.65 10.77
N ALA A 309 8.83 6.47 9.72
CA ALA A 309 9.78 6.56 8.59
C ALA A 309 11.28 6.60 8.96
N ASP A 310 11.62 7.20 10.10
CA ASP A 310 13.01 7.41 10.53
C ASP A 310 13.59 6.21 11.34
N SER A 311 12.77 5.18 11.64
CA SER A 311 13.13 4.04 12.52
C SER A 311 13.83 2.84 11.83
N ASP A 312 14.23 2.96 10.56
CA ASP A 312 14.79 1.87 9.72
C ASP A 312 13.89 0.62 9.58
N GLU A 313 12.64 0.71 10.07
CA GLU A 313 11.59 -0.28 9.85
C GLU A 313 11.12 -0.29 8.37
N TYR A 314 11.77 0.38 7.40
CA TYR A 314 11.24 0.62 6.03
C TYR A 314 11.81 -0.27 4.93
N TYR A 315 12.45 -1.39 5.28
CA TYR A 315 13.14 -2.20 4.26
C TYR A 315 12.24 -3.11 3.41
N ARG A 316 10.90 -3.04 3.55
CA ARG A 316 9.98 -3.93 2.82
C ARG A 316 8.95 -3.15 2.03
N ASP A 317 9.06 -3.28 0.73
CA ASP A 317 8.19 -2.68 -0.28
C ASP A 317 6.98 -3.58 -0.50
N ALA A 318 6.11 -3.80 0.48
CA ALA A 318 4.91 -4.61 0.29
C ALA A 318 3.74 -4.05 1.10
N ILE A 319 2.54 -4.51 0.77
CA ILE A 319 1.32 -4.24 1.54
C ILE A 319 0.76 -5.58 1.98
N ALA A 320 0.76 -5.81 3.29
CA ALA A 320 0.30 -7.05 3.92
C ALA A 320 -0.12 -6.78 5.37
N TRP A 321 -0.64 -7.79 6.06
CA TRP A 321 -1.02 -7.73 7.47
C TRP A 321 0.08 -7.29 8.44
N ALA A 322 1.35 -7.34 8.02
CA ALA A 322 2.53 -6.89 8.78
C ALA A 322 3.22 -5.66 8.15
N ALA A 323 2.57 -5.00 7.18
CA ALA A 323 3.11 -3.85 6.47
C ALA A 323 1.99 -2.98 5.87
N VAL A 324 1.55 -1.95 6.60
CA VAL A 324 0.48 -1.02 6.18
C VAL A 324 0.98 0.37 5.85
N PHE A 325 2.27 0.62 6.02
CA PHE A 325 2.86 1.95 5.85
C PHE A 325 2.56 2.64 4.51
N PRO A 326 2.57 1.96 3.34
CA PRO A 326 2.20 2.60 2.08
C PRO A 326 0.75 3.09 2.06
N LEU A 327 -0.17 2.38 2.73
CA LEU A 327 -1.57 2.80 2.87
C LEU A 327 -1.70 4.01 3.80
N ALA A 328 -0.91 4.06 4.87
CA ALA A 328 -0.83 5.24 5.74
C ALA A 328 -0.37 6.49 4.97
N SER A 329 0.66 6.37 4.12
CA SER A 329 1.09 7.48 3.26
C SER A 329 -0.02 7.96 2.32
N LEU A 330 -0.77 7.05 1.71
CA LEU A 330 -1.88 7.40 0.81
C LEU A 330 -2.97 8.14 1.58
N LEU A 331 -3.40 7.60 2.72
CA LEU A 331 -4.47 8.17 3.52
C LEU A 331 -4.10 9.55 4.09
N LEU A 332 -2.86 9.72 4.58
CA LEU A 332 -2.37 11.01 5.08
C LEU A 332 -2.22 12.04 3.95
N SER A 333 -1.78 11.60 2.77
CA SER A 333 -1.73 12.45 1.58
C SER A 333 -3.13 12.93 1.18
N ASP A 334 -4.12 12.03 1.14
CA ASP A 334 -5.52 12.36 0.83
C ASP A 334 -6.09 13.39 1.83
N MET A 335 -5.71 13.28 3.11
CA MET A 335 -6.16 14.20 4.16
C MET A 335 -5.36 15.51 4.23
N GLY A 336 -4.27 15.65 3.45
CA GLY A 336 -3.38 16.82 3.51
C GLY A 336 -2.62 16.95 4.84
N ALA A 337 -2.40 15.84 5.56
CA ALA A 337 -1.80 15.83 6.89
C ALA A 337 -0.33 16.31 6.87
N GLY A 338 0.00 17.32 7.68
CA GLY A 338 1.35 17.89 7.71
C GLY A 338 1.68 18.87 6.57
N GLY A 339 0.71 19.18 5.71
CA GLY A 339 0.84 20.19 4.65
C GLY A 339 1.92 19.87 3.59
N ALA A 340 2.38 20.91 2.89
CA ALA A 340 3.31 20.76 1.77
C ALA A 340 4.65 20.10 2.14
N ALA A 341 5.11 20.29 3.38
CA ALA A 341 6.35 19.71 3.87
C ALA A 341 6.30 18.17 3.91
N MET A 342 5.15 17.60 4.29
CA MET A 342 4.95 16.15 4.37
C MET A 342 4.43 15.54 3.08
N ALA A 343 3.65 16.29 2.29
CA ALA A 343 3.08 15.82 1.03
C ALA A 343 4.12 15.19 0.08
N TRP A 344 5.31 15.81 -0.02
CA TRP A 344 6.38 15.27 -0.84
C TRP A 344 6.94 13.94 -0.29
N ARG A 345 7.07 13.80 1.04
CA ARG A 345 7.57 12.56 1.68
C ARG A 345 6.61 11.40 1.41
N TYR A 346 5.29 11.63 1.51
CA TYR A 346 4.29 10.62 1.21
C TYR A 346 4.36 10.19 -0.26
N GLU A 347 4.37 11.14 -1.21
CA GLU A 347 4.45 10.80 -2.65
C GLU A 347 5.77 10.12 -3.00
N GLN A 348 6.89 10.52 -2.39
CA GLN A 348 8.18 9.85 -2.57
C GLN A 348 8.11 8.40 -2.11
N HIS A 349 7.56 8.15 -0.91
CA HIS A 349 7.44 6.81 -0.37
C HIS A 349 6.51 5.92 -1.24
N ILE A 350 5.34 6.43 -1.62
CA ILE A 350 4.40 5.73 -2.51
C ILE A 350 5.06 5.44 -3.86
N SER A 351 5.75 6.42 -4.45
CA SER A 351 6.42 6.25 -5.74
C SER A 351 7.56 5.25 -5.65
N TYR A 352 8.33 5.24 -4.56
CA TYR A 352 9.39 4.26 -4.34
C TYR A 352 8.83 2.83 -4.34
N VAL A 353 7.77 2.58 -3.56
CA VAL A 353 7.08 1.28 -3.53
C VAL A 353 6.53 0.93 -4.93
N LEU A 354 5.71 1.79 -5.52
CA LEU A 354 5.05 1.48 -6.80
C LEU A 354 6.05 1.31 -7.96
N ASN A 355 7.12 2.09 -8.03
CA ASN A 355 8.13 1.95 -9.08
C ASN A 355 8.80 0.57 -9.05
N ARG A 356 9.05 0.02 -7.85
CA ARG A 356 9.61 -1.32 -7.69
C ARG A 356 8.65 -2.41 -8.18
N TRP A 357 7.36 -2.28 -7.88
CA TRP A 357 6.36 -3.26 -8.28
C TRP A 357 6.03 -3.20 -9.76
N ILE A 358 5.89 -1.99 -10.31
CA ILE A 358 5.50 -1.76 -11.70
C ILE A 358 6.65 -2.07 -12.67
N SER A 359 7.90 -1.99 -12.21
CA SER A 359 9.07 -2.31 -13.05
C SER A 359 9.08 -3.78 -13.48
N THR A 360 8.81 -4.04 -14.76
CA THR A 360 8.80 -5.38 -15.36
C THR A 360 10.18 -5.91 -15.73
N THR A 361 11.25 -5.19 -15.37
CA THR A 361 12.63 -5.50 -15.77
C THR A 361 13.15 -6.81 -15.17
N THR A 362 12.64 -7.20 -14.01
CA THR A 362 13.07 -8.40 -13.30
C THR A 362 12.09 -9.53 -13.58
N GLN A 363 12.53 -10.53 -14.35
CA GLN A 363 11.76 -11.76 -14.58
C GLN A 363 12.09 -12.80 -13.51
N CYS A 364 11.12 -13.60 -13.10
CA CYS A 364 11.35 -14.71 -12.19
C CYS A 364 12.15 -15.82 -12.89
N ASN A 365 13.01 -16.51 -12.14
CA ASN A 365 13.83 -17.60 -12.68
C ASN A 365 13.51 -18.97 -12.05
N GLY A 366 12.40 -19.06 -11.30
CA GLY A 366 12.00 -20.25 -10.54
C GLY A 366 12.70 -20.41 -9.18
N THR A 367 13.73 -19.61 -8.91
CA THR A 367 14.50 -19.58 -7.66
C THR A 367 14.79 -18.15 -7.19
N SER A 368 14.02 -17.17 -7.69
CA SER A 368 14.17 -15.77 -7.36
C SER A 368 14.01 -15.59 -5.85
N PRO A 369 14.81 -14.71 -5.21
CA PRO A 369 14.72 -14.49 -3.77
C PRO A 369 13.33 -14.03 -3.35
N GLU A 370 12.85 -14.52 -2.21
CA GLU A 370 11.65 -13.97 -1.59
C GLU A 370 11.87 -12.51 -1.15
N PHE A 371 10.76 -11.79 -1.02
CA PHE A 371 10.71 -10.38 -0.65
C PHE A 371 11.36 -9.44 -1.68
N GLN A 372 11.50 -9.91 -2.93
CA GLN A 372 11.94 -9.13 -4.08
C GLN A 372 10.96 -9.36 -5.24
N VAL A 373 10.45 -8.27 -5.82
CA VAL A 373 9.48 -8.38 -6.92
C VAL A 373 10.18 -8.91 -8.17
N CYS A 374 9.63 -9.99 -8.72
CA CYS A 374 9.92 -10.48 -10.05
C CYS A 374 8.62 -10.78 -10.80
N TYR A 375 8.68 -10.90 -12.13
CA TYR A 375 7.51 -11.23 -12.95
C TYR A 375 7.54 -12.68 -13.38
N THR A 376 6.46 -13.41 -13.12
CA THR A 376 6.28 -14.76 -13.66
C THR A 376 6.18 -14.70 -15.19
N PRO A 377 6.47 -15.80 -15.91
CA PRO A 377 6.27 -15.85 -17.36
C PRO A 377 4.89 -15.38 -17.85
N GLY A 378 3.83 -15.62 -17.07
CA GLY A 378 2.46 -15.20 -17.33
C GLY A 378 2.15 -13.75 -16.93
N GLY A 379 3.06 -13.04 -16.26
CA GLY A 379 2.95 -11.60 -15.99
C GLY A 379 2.45 -11.21 -14.60
N LEU A 380 2.39 -12.14 -13.65
CA LEU A 380 2.11 -11.83 -12.24
C LEU A 380 3.35 -11.20 -11.58
N ALA A 381 3.15 -10.09 -10.89
CA ALA A 381 4.15 -9.53 -9.99
C ALA A 381 4.24 -10.39 -8.72
N TRP A 382 5.27 -11.24 -8.66
CA TRP A 382 5.49 -12.21 -7.60
C TRP A 382 6.48 -11.68 -6.57
N TYR A 383 6.18 -11.85 -5.27
CA TYR A 383 6.98 -11.31 -4.17
C TYR A 383 7.40 -12.36 -3.13
N THR A 384 6.53 -13.32 -2.84
CA THR A 384 6.75 -14.43 -1.90
C THR A 384 5.86 -15.60 -2.29
N SER A 385 6.22 -16.80 -1.86
CA SER A 385 5.44 -18.03 -2.05
C SER A 385 4.10 -17.97 -1.30
N TRP A 386 4.06 -17.29 -0.16
CA TRP A 386 2.88 -17.16 0.69
C TRP A 386 1.97 -16.02 0.25
N GLY A 387 0.84 -16.36 -0.39
CA GLY A 387 -0.13 -15.35 -0.82
C GLY A 387 0.42 -14.43 -1.92
N SER A 388 1.02 -15.01 -2.96
CA SER A 388 1.51 -14.28 -4.13
C SER A 388 0.40 -13.44 -4.79
N ALA A 389 -0.81 -14.00 -4.88
CA ALA A 389 -1.99 -13.30 -5.38
C ALA A 389 -2.41 -12.13 -4.48
N ARG A 390 -2.42 -12.33 -3.15
CA ARG A 390 -2.69 -11.29 -2.15
C ARG A 390 -1.73 -10.12 -2.31
N CYS A 391 -0.45 -10.40 -2.44
CA CYS A 391 0.58 -9.37 -2.55
C CYS A 391 0.37 -8.49 -3.79
N ALA A 392 0.14 -9.09 -4.96
CA ALA A 392 -0.14 -8.35 -6.19
C ALA A 392 -1.44 -7.54 -6.08
N ALA A 393 -2.50 -8.12 -5.51
CA ALA A 393 -3.80 -7.48 -5.34
C ALA A 393 -3.75 -6.28 -4.37
N ASN A 394 -3.02 -6.39 -3.27
CA ASN A 394 -2.86 -5.31 -2.30
C ASN A 394 -2.15 -4.10 -2.91
N VAL A 395 -1.11 -4.33 -3.71
CA VAL A 395 -0.40 -3.24 -4.38
C VAL A 395 -1.22 -2.70 -5.56
N ALA A 396 -2.02 -3.52 -6.24
CA ALA A 396 -2.97 -3.06 -7.25
C ALA A 396 -3.98 -2.05 -6.68
N MET A 397 -4.50 -2.31 -5.47
CA MET A 397 -5.35 -1.35 -4.74
C MET A 397 -4.62 -0.02 -4.50
N ALA A 398 -3.38 -0.05 -3.99
CA ALA A 398 -2.59 1.17 -3.74
C ALA A 398 -2.24 1.93 -5.03
N ALA A 399 -1.93 1.22 -6.12
CA ALA A 399 -1.69 1.82 -7.43
C ALA A 399 -2.94 2.57 -7.92
N LEU A 400 -4.13 1.98 -7.77
CA LEU A 400 -5.40 2.62 -8.13
C LEU A 400 -5.69 3.84 -7.25
N MET A 401 -5.52 3.74 -5.93
CA MET A 401 -5.71 4.86 -4.99
C MET A 401 -4.82 6.04 -5.34
N SER A 402 -3.52 5.79 -5.54
CA SER A 402 -2.54 6.82 -5.89
C SER A 402 -2.74 7.43 -7.28
N SER A 403 -3.63 6.85 -8.11
CA SER A 403 -3.93 7.31 -9.47
C SER A 403 -5.15 8.25 -9.54
N ARG A 404 -5.70 8.69 -8.40
CA ARG A 404 -6.95 9.48 -8.32
C ARG A 404 -6.75 11.01 -8.28
N SER A 405 -5.56 11.50 -8.65
CA SER A 405 -5.29 12.94 -8.66
C SER A 405 -6.14 13.68 -9.72
N ASN A 406 -6.68 14.84 -9.34
CA ASN A 406 -7.41 15.73 -10.25
C ASN A 406 -6.50 16.73 -11.00
N VAL A 407 -5.18 16.66 -10.78
CA VAL A 407 -4.21 17.54 -11.46
C VAL A 407 -4.13 17.15 -12.94
N ARG A 408 -4.39 18.12 -13.82
CA ARG A 408 -4.35 17.93 -15.27
C ARG A 408 -2.99 18.33 -15.81
N SER A 409 -2.08 17.36 -15.93
CA SER A 409 -0.82 17.51 -16.67
C SER A 409 -0.51 16.22 -17.40
N ALA A 410 0.24 16.32 -18.51
CA ALA A 410 0.64 15.14 -19.29
C ALA A 410 1.46 14.14 -18.46
N GLU A 411 2.28 14.63 -17.53
CA GLU A 411 3.07 13.78 -16.62
C GLU A 411 2.16 13.01 -15.65
N VAL A 412 1.22 13.69 -15.01
CA VAL A 412 0.28 13.06 -14.07
C VAL A 412 -0.60 12.05 -14.78
N SER A 413 -1.18 12.40 -15.94
CA SER A 413 -2.00 11.47 -16.74
C SER A 413 -1.23 10.22 -17.16
N LYS A 414 0.03 10.35 -17.60
CA LYS A 414 0.87 9.18 -17.93
C LYS A 414 1.18 8.32 -16.71
N ARG A 415 1.46 8.93 -15.56
CA ARG A 415 1.69 8.19 -14.31
C ARG A 415 0.43 7.46 -13.84
N GLN A 416 -0.74 8.11 -13.94
CA GLN A 416 -2.03 7.48 -13.64
C GLN A 416 -2.31 6.30 -14.57
N GLN A 417 -2.11 6.49 -15.88
CA GLN A 417 -2.25 5.43 -16.88
C GLN A 417 -1.35 4.23 -16.54
N GLN A 418 -0.07 4.45 -16.25
CA GLN A 418 0.86 3.38 -15.89
C GLN A 418 0.39 2.58 -14.66
N ARG A 419 0.00 3.28 -13.59
CA ARG A 419 -0.47 2.66 -12.34
C ARG A 419 -1.78 1.89 -12.52
N ARG A 420 -2.76 2.47 -13.23
CA ARG A 420 -4.06 1.84 -13.52
C ARG A 420 -3.92 0.62 -14.42
N CYS A 421 -3.12 0.74 -15.49
CA CYS A 421 -2.86 -0.36 -16.42
C CYS A 421 -2.13 -1.52 -15.78
N TRP A 422 -1.16 -1.23 -14.90
CA TRP A 422 -0.49 -2.27 -14.14
C TRP A 422 -1.49 -3.00 -13.22
N ALA A 423 -2.28 -2.27 -12.43
CA ALA A 423 -3.30 -2.85 -11.56
C ALA A 423 -4.33 -3.70 -12.33
N TRP A 424 -4.79 -3.21 -13.49
CA TRP A 424 -5.68 -3.96 -14.36
C TRP A 424 -5.07 -5.27 -14.85
N ARG A 425 -3.80 -5.27 -15.28
CA ARG A 425 -3.11 -6.51 -15.71
C ARG A 425 -2.94 -7.53 -14.58
N GLN A 426 -2.69 -7.06 -13.36
CA GLN A 426 -2.63 -7.96 -12.20
C GLN A 426 -4.01 -8.57 -11.91
N ALA A 427 -5.08 -7.76 -11.97
CA ALA A 427 -6.45 -8.26 -11.83
C ALA A 427 -6.83 -9.25 -12.95
N ASP A 428 -6.55 -8.91 -14.20
CA ASP A 428 -6.78 -9.76 -15.38
C ASP A 428 -6.09 -11.13 -15.20
N TYR A 429 -4.82 -11.14 -14.81
CA TYR A 429 -4.09 -12.37 -14.47
C TYR A 429 -4.83 -13.19 -13.40
N LEU A 430 -5.21 -12.57 -12.28
CA LEU A 430 -5.86 -13.25 -11.16
C LEU A 430 -7.27 -13.78 -11.51
N LEU A 431 -7.92 -13.16 -12.48
CA LEU A 431 -9.27 -13.50 -12.92
C LEU A 431 -9.30 -14.48 -14.11
N GLY A 432 -8.13 -14.91 -14.59
CA GLY A 432 -8.00 -15.95 -15.61
C GLY A 432 -7.42 -15.48 -16.95
N GLY A 433 -7.04 -14.22 -17.09
CA GLY A 433 -6.29 -13.66 -18.24
C GLY A 433 -4.84 -14.13 -18.34
N ASN A 434 -4.53 -15.32 -17.83
CA ASN A 434 -3.21 -15.95 -17.91
C ASN A 434 -3.19 -17.11 -18.92
N SER A 435 -2.00 -17.59 -19.27
CA SER A 435 -1.77 -18.66 -20.25
C SER A 435 -2.48 -19.98 -19.90
N HIS A 436 -2.78 -20.20 -18.61
CA HIS A 436 -3.47 -21.39 -18.10
C HIS A 436 -4.99 -21.24 -18.05
N ARG A 437 -5.54 -20.06 -18.35
CA ARG A 437 -6.98 -19.73 -18.16
C ARG A 437 -7.47 -20.05 -16.75
N GLN A 438 -6.59 -19.95 -15.76
CA GLN A 438 -6.87 -20.27 -14.36
C GLN A 438 -7.25 -18.99 -13.61
N SER A 439 -8.49 -18.87 -13.16
CA SER A 439 -8.82 -17.88 -12.14
C SER A 439 -8.26 -18.33 -10.79
N PHE A 440 -7.85 -17.41 -9.94
CA PHE A 440 -7.48 -17.67 -8.55
C PHE A 440 -8.58 -17.30 -7.56
N VAL A 441 -9.80 -17.02 -8.06
CA VAL A 441 -10.97 -16.67 -7.25
C VAL A 441 -11.96 -17.84 -7.28
N VAL A 442 -12.26 -18.41 -6.11
CA VAL A 442 -13.19 -19.54 -5.98
C VAL A 442 -14.58 -19.16 -6.47
N GLY A 443 -15.14 -19.99 -7.36
CA GLY A 443 -16.46 -19.78 -7.95
C GLY A 443 -16.51 -18.76 -9.09
N TYR A 444 -15.38 -18.19 -9.51
CA TYR A 444 -15.31 -17.31 -10.68
C TYR A 444 -14.67 -18.02 -11.87
N ALA A 445 -15.51 -18.51 -12.78
CA ALA A 445 -15.09 -19.10 -14.06
C ALA A 445 -15.84 -18.37 -15.19
N PRO A 446 -15.29 -17.30 -15.76
CA PRO A 446 -16.04 -16.40 -16.64
C PRO A 446 -16.44 -17.03 -17.98
N THR A 447 -15.78 -18.12 -18.40
CA THR A 447 -16.19 -18.92 -19.56
C THR A 447 -15.99 -20.40 -19.28
N THR A 448 -16.55 -21.27 -20.13
CA THR A 448 -16.39 -22.74 -20.05
C THR A 448 -14.96 -23.23 -20.22
N TYR A 449 -14.04 -22.36 -20.66
CA TYR A 449 -12.62 -22.67 -20.83
C TYR A 449 -11.75 -22.16 -19.69
N HIS A 450 -12.34 -21.49 -18.70
CA HIS A 450 -11.64 -21.06 -17.50
C HIS A 450 -11.87 -22.03 -16.36
N SER A 451 -10.83 -22.30 -15.60
CA SER A 451 -10.90 -23.01 -14.33
C SER A 451 -10.93 -22.03 -13.16
N SER A 452 -11.49 -22.47 -12.04
CA SER A 452 -11.50 -21.77 -10.76
C SER A 452 -11.12 -22.78 -9.67
N PRO A 453 -10.50 -22.36 -8.56
CA PRO A 453 -10.12 -23.26 -7.49
C PRO A 453 -11.36 -23.93 -6.89
N THR A 454 -11.27 -25.23 -6.66
CA THR A 454 -12.37 -26.03 -6.10
C THR A 454 -12.00 -26.72 -4.80
N ARG A 455 -10.71 -26.76 -4.44
CA ARG A 455 -10.19 -27.37 -3.22
C ARG A 455 -9.40 -26.39 -2.34
N PRO A 456 -9.94 -25.20 -2.01
CA PRO A 456 -9.27 -24.31 -1.07
C PRO A 456 -9.09 -25.00 0.29
N VAL A 457 -7.97 -24.71 0.98
CA VAL A 457 -7.68 -25.21 2.32
C VAL A 457 -8.60 -24.50 3.30
N HIS A 458 -9.80 -25.06 3.50
CA HIS A 458 -10.84 -24.43 4.30
C HIS A 458 -11.77 -25.46 4.94
N LYS A 459 -11.71 -25.57 6.27
CA LYS A 459 -12.37 -26.62 7.06
C LYS A 459 -13.87 -26.68 6.79
N SER A 460 -14.56 -25.57 7.00
CA SER A 460 -16.02 -25.55 6.93
C SER A 460 -16.56 -25.80 5.52
N SER A 461 -15.92 -25.28 4.47
CA SER A 461 -16.37 -25.50 3.09
C SER A 461 -16.04 -26.91 2.57
N SER A 462 -15.04 -27.58 3.14
CA SER A 462 -14.72 -28.99 2.88
C SER A 462 -15.75 -29.97 3.45
N CYS A 463 -16.61 -29.53 4.37
CA CYS A 463 -17.68 -30.34 4.93
C CYS A 463 -18.93 -30.35 4.04
N ASP A 464 -19.69 -31.44 4.07
CA ASP A 464 -20.99 -31.50 3.38
C ASP A 464 -21.98 -30.46 3.97
N ARG A 465 -22.90 -29.98 3.14
CA ARG A 465 -23.98 -29.09 3.57
C ARG A 465 -24.97 -29.79 4.51
N ASP A 466 -25.16 -31.10 4.36
CA ASP A 466 -25.94 -31.89 5.31
C ASP A 466 -25.15 -32.12 6.60
N TYR A 467 -25.65 -31.55 7.70
CA TYR A 467 -25.05 -31.65 9.04
C TYR A 467 -25.07 -33.07 9.61
N GLN A 468 -25.87 -33.98 9.04
CA GLN A 468 -25.87 -35.40 9.41
C GLN A 468 -24.66 -36.15 8.87
N VAL A 469 -24.03 -35.65 7.80
CA VAL A 469 -22.82 -36.24 7.24
C VAL A 469 -21.63 -35.85 8.12
N THR A 470 -20.93 -36.85 8.66
CA THR A 470 -19.72 -36.65 9.46
C THR A 470 -18.69 -35.82 8.69
N CYS A 471 -18.14 -34.79 9.32
CA CYS A 471 -17.01 -34.04 8.80
C CYS A 471 -15.87 -34.08 9.81
N ASP A 472 -14.79 -34.77 9.42
CA ASP A 472 -13.58 -34.96 10.20
C ASP A 472 -12.35 -34.84 9.28
N TRP A 473 -11.19 -35.34 9.70
CA TRP A 473 -9.95 -35.36 8.90
C TRP A 473 -10.08 -36.06 7.53
N TYR A 474 -11.09 -36.90 7.32
CA TYR A 474 -11.39 -37.42 5.99
C TYR A 474 -11.77 -36.29 5.02
N ALA A 475 -12.49 -35.26 5.47
CA ALA A 475 -12.84 -34.11 4.64
C ALA A 475 -11.61 -33.34 4.15
N MET A 476 -10.52 -33.29 4.94
CA MET A 476 -9.25 -32.71 4.50
C MET A 476 -8.66 -33.47 3.31
N SER A 477 -8.62 -34.81 3.40
CA SER A 477 -7.96 -35.69 2.43
C SER A 477 -8.88 -36.16 1.28
N ALA A 478 -10.16 -35.78 1.29
CA ALA A 478 -11.12 -36.18 0.27
C ALA A 478 -10.68 -35.71 -1.14
N PRO A 479 -10.70 -36.60 -2.15
CA PRO A 479 -10.16 -36.30 -3.48
C PRO A 479 -11.04 -35.37 -4.32
N GLY A 480 -12.28 -35.10 -3.91
CA GLY A 480 -13.23 -34.25 -4.62
C GLY A 480 -13.02 -32.76 -4.37
N PRO A 481 -13.77 -31.90 -5.08
CA PRO A 481 -13.92 -30.49 -4.71
C PRO A 481 -14.48 -30.36 -3.29
N ASN A 482 -14.31 -29.19 -2.67
CA ASN A 482 -15.04 -28.86 -1.45
C ASN A 482 -16.56 -28.95 -1.73
N PRO A 483 -17.35 -29.66 -0.90
CA PRO A 483 -18.80 -29.80 -1.10
C PRO A 483 -19.53 -28.45 -1.16
N ASN A 484 -19.02 -27.45 -0.44
CA ASN A 484 -19.54 -26.09 -0.49
C ASN A 484 -18.58 -25.17 -1.26
N VAL A 485 -19.10 -24.45 -2.25
CA VAL A 485 -18.32 -23.45 -2.99
C VAL A 485 -18.07 -22.24 -2.08
N LEU A 486 -16.80 -21.93 -1.82
CA LEU A 486 -16.38 -20.78 -1.03
C LEU A 486 -16.29 -19.52 -1.90
N TYR A 487 -17.43 -19.08 -2.42
CA TYR A 487 -17.52 -17.98 -3.39
C TYR A 487 -16.67 -16.77 -3.02
N GLY A 488 -15.85 -16.31 -3.96
CA GLY A 488 -15.07 -15.08 -3.87
C GLY A 488 -13.73 -15.20 -3.15
N ALA A 489 -13.42 -16.33 -2.52
CA ALA A 489 -12.13 -16.49 -1.85
C ALA A 489 -10.98 -16.43 -2.86
N LEU A 490 -10.01 -15.54 -2.61
CA LEU A 490 -8.77 -15.47 -3.36
C LEU A 490 -7.79 -16.47 -2.75
N VAL A 491 -7.37 -17.46 -3.53
CA VAL A 491 -6.37 -18.43 -3.07
C VAL A 491 -4.97 -17.82 -3.07
N GLY A 492 -4.03 -18.44 -2.36
CA GLY A 492 -2.64 -17.97 -2.26
C GLY A 492 -1.98 -17.62 -3.60
N GLY A 493 -2.23 -18.40 -4.65
CA GLY A 493 -1.81 -18.09 -6.01
C GLY A 493 -0.72 -19.05 -6.53
N PRO A 494 -0.14 -18.76 -7.70
CA PRO A 494 0.86 -19.62 -8.32
C PRO A 494 2.26 -19.40 -7.76
N ASP A 495 3.17 -20.32 -8.10
CA ASP A 495 4.60 -20.14 -7.90
C ASP A 495 5.24 -19.21 -8.97
N GLN A 496 6.55 -19.03 -8.87
CA GLN A 496 7.36 -18.17 -9.73
C GLN A 496 7.33 -18.53 -11.23
N THR A 497 6.82 -19.72 -11.58
CA THR A 497 6.75 -20.26 -12.94
C THR A 497 5.31 -20.37 -13.45
N ASP A 498 4.36 -19.68 -12.80
CA ASP A 498 2.92 -19.81 -13.03
C ASP A 498 2.35 -21.18 -12.64
N GLY A 499 3.12 -22.00 -11.91
CA GLY A 499 2.70 -23.32 -11.48
C GLY A 499 1.66 -23.25 -10.35
N TYR A 500 0.48 -23.82 -10.59
CA TYR A 500 -0.61 -23.91 -9.61
C TYR A 500 -1.27 -25.29 -9.66
N GLN A 501 -1.49 -25.88 -8.48
CA GLN A 501 -2.20 -27.14 -8.32
C GLN A 501 -3.36 -26.94 -7.36
N ASP A 502 -4.60 -27.24 -7.79
CA ASP A 502 -5.79 -27.15 -6.94
C ASP A 502 -5.85 -28.34 -5.97
N SER A 503 -5.26 -28.16 -4.78
CA SER A 503 -5.11 -29.20 -3.75
C SER A 503 -5.34 -28.66 -2.35
N ARG A 504 -6.21 -29.34 -1.59
CA ARG A 504 -6.52 -29.01 -0.18
C ARG A 504 -5.33 -29.26 0.77
N SER A 505 -4.32 -30.01 0.33
CA SER A 505 -3.10 -30.24 1.11
C SER A 505 -2.01 -29.18 0.87
N ASP A 506 -2.17 -28.33 -0.15
CA ASP A 506 -1.24 -27.27 -0.50
C ASP A 506 -1.70 -25.96 0.15
N TYR A 507 -1.29 -25.76 1.39
CA TYR A 507 -1.61 -24.56 2.18
C TYR A 507 -0.84 -23.32 1.73
N GLU A 508 0.11 -23.41 0.79
CA GLU A 508 0.78 -22.21 0.25
C GLU A 508 -0.05 -21.63 -0.90
N LYS A 509 -0.46 -22.49 -1.84
CA LYS A 509 -1.16 -22.05 -3.06
C LYS A 509 -2.68 -22.00 -2.92
N ASN A 510 -3.26 -22.82 -2.03
CA ASN A 510 -4.72 -22.96 -1.86
C ASN A 510 -5.24 -22.44 -0.52
N GLU A 511 -4.39 -21.85 0.32
CA GLU A 511 -4.86 -21.08 1.47
C GLU A 511 -5.72 -19.91 1.01
N VAL A 512 -6.70 -19.59 1.86
CA VAL A 512 -7.60 -18.45 1.73
C VAL A 512 -7.65 -17.77 3.09
N SER A 513 -7.60 -16.44 3.13
CA SER A 513 -7.64 -15.67 4.37
C SER A 513 -8.39 -14.35 4.22
N LEU A 514 -8.77 -13.77 5.35
CA LEU A 514 -9.36 -12.44 5.42
C LEU A 514 -8.51 -11.41 4.67
N ASP A 515 -7.20 -11.41 4.92
CA ASP A 515 -6.27 -10.42 4.37
C ASP A 515 -5.97 -10.66 2.87
N TYR A 516 -6.09 -11.89 2.38
CA TYR A 516 -5.92 -12.20 0.95
C TYR A 516 -6.96 -11.48 0.10
N ASN A 517 -8.20 -11.43 0.58
CA ASN A 517 -9.30 -10.78 -0.11
C ASN A 517 -9.34 -9.25 0.06
N ALA A 518 -8.65 -8.69 1.06
CA ALA A 518 -8.86 -7.30 1.48
C ALA A 518 -8.47 -6.30 0.38
N GLY A 519 -7.20 -6.34 -0.07
CA GLY A 519 -6.75 -5.48 -1.16
C GLY A 519 -7.34 -5.85 -2.50
N PHE A 520 -7.60 -7.14 -2.73
CA PHE A 520 -8.30 -7.61 -3.92
C PHE A 520 -9.68 -6.96 -4.09
N THR A 521 -10.47 -6.91 -3.02
CA THR A 521 -11.80 -6.26 -3.01
C THR A 521 -11.69 -4.78 -3.33
N GLY A 522 -10.71 -4.08 -2.73
CA GLY A 522 -10.41 -2.68 -3.05
C GLY A 522 -10.01 -2.48 -4.51
N ALA A 523 -9.11 -3.33 -5.03
CA ALA A 523 -8.68 -3.28 -6.42
C ALA A 523 -9.84 -3.46 -7.41
N MET A 524 -10.75 -4.41 -7.16
CA MET A 524 -11.95 -4.58 -7.99
C MET A 524 -12.80 -3.31 -8.02
N ALA A 525 -13.05 -2.70 -6.86
CA ALA A 525 -13.82 -1.46 -6.79
C ALA A 525 -13.14 -0.29 -7.53
N GLY A 526 -11.82 -0.16 -7.40
CA GLY A 526 -11.06 0.84 -8.13
C GLY A 526 -11.08 0.62 -9.64
N LEU A 527 -11.02 -0.63 -10.11
CA LEU A 527 -11.13 -0.95 -11.52
C LEU A 527 -12.55 -0.70 -12.06
N VAL A 528 -13.61 -0.97 -11.27
CA VAL A 528 -14.99 -0.60 -11.64
C VAL A 528 -15.12 0.91 -11.86
N GLU A 529 -14.53 1.73 -10.98
CA GLU A 529 -14.48 3.19 -11.19
C GLU A 529 -13.75 3.55 -12.49
N VAL A 530 -12.57 2.98 -12.73
CA VAL A 530 -11.78 3.27 -13.94
C VAL A 530 -12.52 2.80 -15.21
N GLU A 531 -13.18 1.64 -15.19
CA GLU A 531 -14.01 1.19 -16.31
C GLU A 531 -15.12 2.19 -16.63
N SER A 532 -15.79 2.74 -15.61
CA SER A 532 -16.79 3.78 -15.83
C SER A 532 -16.17 5.05 -16.44
N LEU A 533 -14.95 5.43 -16.03
CA LEU A 533 -14.24 6.58 -16.59
C LEU A 533 -13.79 6.34 -18.05
N LEU A 534 -13.35 5.13 -18.36
CA LEU A 534 -12.96 4.73 -19.71
C LEU A 534 -14.16 4.67 -20.65
N GLN A 535 -15.29 4.10 -20.20
CA GLN A 535 -16.55 4.09 -20.93
C GLN A 535 -17.03 5.52 -21.24
N ALA A 536 -16.96 6.43 -20.26
CA ALA A 536 -17.29 7.84 -20.48
C ALA A 536 -16.35 8.53 -21.49
N GLY A 537 -15.11 8.06 -21.61
CA GLY A 537 -14.13 8.52 -22.61
C GLY A 537 -14.21 7.78 -23.95
N GLY A 538 -15.11 6.79 -24.11
CA GLY A 538 -15.18 5.95 -25.30
C GLY A 538 -13.91 5.09 -25.51
N CYS A 539 -13.27 4.66 -24.42
CA CYS A 539 -11.99 3.98 -24.43
C CYS A 539 -12.09 2.56 -23.85
N SER A 540 -11.33 1.61 -24.41
CA SER A 540 -11.14 0.28 -23.83
C SER A 540 -9.89 0.25 -22.95
N TRP A 541 -9.72 -0.79 -22.13
CA TRP A 541 -8.48 -0.98 -21.36
C TRP A 541 -7.25 -1.11 -22.25
N GLU A 542 -7.33 -1.86 -23.34
CA GLU A 542 -6.24 -2.04 -24.30
C GLU A 542 -5.90 -0.71 -24.96
N GLY A 543 -6.94 0.02 -25.40
CA GLY A 543 -6.77 1.33 -26.01
C GLY A 543 -6.15 2.34 -25.04
N TYR A 544 -6.57 2.30 -23.77
CA TYR A 544 -6.01 3.12 -22.70
C TYR A 544 -4.56 2.75 -22.45
N CYS A 545 -4.23 1.48 -22.27
CA CYS A 545 -2.87 1.05 -21.96
C CYS A 545 -1.91 1.14 -23.14
N ALA A 546 -2.42 1.18 -24.37
CA ALA A 546 -1.66 1.50 -25.58
C ALA A 546 -1.51 3.01 -25.81
N GLY A 547 -2.17 3.87 -25.03
CA GLY A 547 -2.14 5.32 -25.19
C GLY A 547 -2.88 5.83 -26.43
N THR A 548 -3.80 5.03 -26.97
CA THR A 548 -4.60 5.37 -28.16
C THR A 548 -5.90 6.09 -27.84
N CYS A 549 -6.37 6.01 -26.60
CA CYS A 549 -7.50 6.76 -26.06
C CYS A 549 -7.30 7.01 -24.56
N GLY A 550 -8.18 7.81 -23.96
CA GLY A 550 -8.07 8.22 -22.55
C GLY A 550 -9.43 8.34 -21.86
N THR A 551 -9.39 8.62 -20.56
CA THR A 551 -10.59 9.07 -19.83
C THR A 551 -10.90 10.53 -20.20
N PRO A 552 -12.09 11.05 -19.87
CA PRO A 552 -12.39 12.48 -20.06
C PRO A 552 -11.39 13.42 -19.37
N ALA A 553 -10.75 12.99 -18.28
CA ALA A 553 -9.73 13.77 -17.58
C ALA A 553 -8.40 13.85 -18.36
N ASP A 554 -8.17 12.95 -19.32
CA ASP A 554 -6.96 12.88 -20.14
C ASP A 554 -7.09 13.62 -21.47
N ALA A 555 -8.15 14.41 -21.64
CA ALA A 555 -8.37 15.20 -22.85
C ALA A 555 -7.18 16.10 -23.16
N GLY A 556 -6.63 15.98 -24.37
CA GLY A 556 -5.43 16.72 -24.81
C GLY A 556 -4.10 16.05 -24.43
N VAL A 557 -4.11 14.96 -23.66
CA VAL A 557 -2.93 14.12 -23.39
C VAL A 557 -2.94 12.87 -24.28
N PHE A 558 -4.08 12.19 -24.37
CA PHE A 558 -4.27 11.04 -25.27
C PHE A 558 -5.15 11.42 -26.47
N PRO A 559 -5.03 10.71 -27.61
CA PRO A 559 -5.91 10.92 -28.75
C PRO A 559 -7.38 10.73 -28.37
N ALA A 560 -8.27 11.48 -29.02
CA ALA A 560 -9.69 11.17 -28.98
C ALA A 560 -9.92 9.81 -29.66
N PRO A 561 -10.92 9.02 -29.23
CA PRO A 561 -11.25 7.77 -29.93
C PRO A 561 -11.45 8.07 -31.41
N SER A 562 -10.79 7.33 -32.29
CA SER A 562 -11.10 7.41 -33.72
C SER A 562 -12.59 7.10 -33.85
N SER A 563 -13.39 8.06 -34.32
CA SER A 563 -14.80 7.83 -34.63
C SER A 563 -14.89 6.54 -35.43
N CYS A 564 -15.75 5.59 -35.00
CA CYS A 564 -16.05 4.41 -35.81
C CYS A 564 -16.34 4.87 -37.25
N PRO A 565 -15.87 4.16 -38.29
CA PRO A 565 -16.28 4.47 -39.65
C PRO A 565 -17.78 4.30 -39.75
N VAL A 566 -18.52 5.42 -39.73
CA VAL A 566 -19.95 5.44 -40.03
C VAL A 566 -20.06 5.05 -41.50
N ALA A 567 -20.81 3.99 -41.78
CA ALA A 567 -21.16 3.63 -43.15
C ALA A 567 -21.81 4.87 -43.82
N PRO A 568 -21.46 5.19 -45.08
CA PRO A 568 -21.94 6.42 -45.69
C PRO A 568 -23.48 6.37 -45.84
N GLY A 569 -24.20 7.17 -45.03
CA GLY A 569 -25.66 7.29 -45.16
C GLY A 569 -26.46 7.78 -43.96
N GLU A 570 -25.92 7.83 -42.73
CA GLU A 570 -26.69 8.31 -41.57
C GLU A 570 -26.02 9.50 -40.87
N GLU A 571 -26.76 10.61 -40.76
CA GLU A 571 -26.34 11.79 -39.99
C GLU A 571 -26.28 11.45 -38.48
N PRO A 572 -25.27 11.96 -37.74
CA PRO A 572 -25.19 11.73 -36.31
C PRO A 572 -26.15 12.66 -35.55
N SER A 573 -27.23 12.11 -34.98
CA SER A 573 -27.99 12.81 -33.96
C SER A 573 -27.29 12.67 -32.61
N CYS A 574 -26.76 13.77 -32.08
CA CYS A 574 -26.31 13.85 -30.68
C CYS A 574 -27.53 13.84 -29.75
N GLY A 575 -27.98 12.65 -29.36
CA GLY A 575 -28.98 12.45 -28.31
C GLY A 575 -28.44 11.44 -27.30
N ALA A 576 -28.19 11.89 -26.07
CA ALA A 576 -27.86 11.00 -24.96
C ALA A 576 -28.99 9.96 -24.74
N PRO A 577 -28.69 8.67 -24.53
CA PRO A 577 -29.70 7.72 -24.10
C PRO A 577 -30.20 8.11 -22.70
N ALA A 578 -31.49 8.37 -22.56
CA ALA A 578 -32.11 8.55 -21.25
C ALA A 578 -32.06 7.21 -20.48
N PRO A 579 -31.74 7.21 -19.17
CA PRO A 579 -31.76 6.00 -18.37
C PRO A 579 -33.20 5.45 -18.24
N PRO A 580 -33.39 4.12 -18.18
CA PRO A 580 -34.70 3.54 -17.97
C PRO A 580 -35.27 3.98 -16.61
N SER A 581 -36.50 4.50 -16.63
CA SER A 581 -37.20 4.97 -15.42
C SER A 581 -37.48 3.80 -14.47
N PRO A 582 -37.15 3.91 -13.16
CA PRO A 582 -37.52 2.89 -12.18
C PRO A 582 -39.03 2.93 -11.91
N SER A 583 -39.64 1.75 -11.79
CA SER A 583 -41.04 1.60 -11.38
C SER A 583 -41.24 2.02 -9.92
N PRO A 584 -42.37 2.65 -9.56
CA PRO A 584 -42.59 3.18 -8.22
C PRO A 584 -42.85 2.06 -7.18
N PRO A 585 -42.33 2.18 -5.95
CA PRO A 585 -42.62 1.25 -4.86
C PRO A 585 -44.02 1.51 -4.24
N PRO A 586 -44.65 0.49 -3.62
CA PRO A 586 -45.95 0.61 -2.98
C PRO A 586 -45.89 1.46 -1.68
N PRO A 587 -47.01 2.08 -1.27
CA PRO A 587 -47.04 3.06 -0.19
C PRO A 587 -46.89 2.45 1.22
N PRO A 588 -46.26 3.17 2.17
CA PRO A 588 -46.06 2.72 3.54
C PRO A 588 -47.33 2.90 4.43
N PRO A 589 -47.52 2.06 5.46
CA PRO A 589 -48.59 2.20 6.45
C PRO A 589 -48.32 3.31 7.48
N SER A 590 -49.41 3.89 7.99
CA SER A 590 -49.48 5.14 8.76
C SER A 590 -48.84 5.10 10.18
N PRO A 591 -48.33 6.25 10.67
CA PRO A 591 -47.65 6.36 11.97
C PRO A 591 -48.62 6.45 13.17
N LYS A 592 -48.22 5.83 14.29
CA LYS A 592 -48.85 5.99 15.63
C LYS A 592 -48.04 6.96 16.48
N SER A 593 -48.77 7.71 17.30
CA SER A 593 -48.42 8.94 18.01
C SER A 593 -47.36 8.81 19.12
N PRO A 594 -46.63 9.89 19.45
CA PRO A 594 -45.65 9.95 20.55
C PRO A 594 -46.27 10.38 21.89
N PRO A 595 -45.71 9.99 23.05
CA PRO A 595 -46.01 10.60 24.33
C PRO A 595 -45.00 11.70 24.74
N SER A 596 -45.54 12.65 25.50
CA SER A 596 -45.05 13.98 25.92
C SER A 596 -43.93 14.01 26.99
N PRO A 597 -43.30 15.19 27.22
CA PRO A 597 -42.04 15.35 27.95
C PRO A 597 -42.21 15.77 29.43
N PHE A 598 -41.13 15.62 30.21
CA PHE A 598 -40.98 16.09 31.61
C PHE A 598 -39.61 16.79 31.80
N PRO A 599 -39.43 17.59 32.87
CA PRO A 599 -39.03 19.02 32.81
C PRO A 599 -37.56 19.29 33.22
N PRO A 600 -37.08 20.55 33.20
CA PRO A 600 -35.64 20.87 33.20
C PRO A 600 -35.05 21.00 34.62
N ALA A 601 -33.74 20.74 34.72
CA ALA A 601 -32.94 20.95 35.93
C ALA A 601 -32.04 22.21 35.83
N SER A 602 -31.91 22.88 36.97
CA SER A 602 -31.38 24.22 37.26
C SER A 602 -29.84 24.40 37.09
N PRO A 603 -29.34 25.66 37.04
CA PRO A 603 -27.97 25.98 36.59
C PRO A 603 -26.90 25.83 37.68
N ARG A 604 -25.66 25.53 37.25
CA ARG A 604 -24.46 25.41 38.13
C ARG A 604 -23.53 26.64 37.95
N PRO A 605 -22.83 27.12 39.00
CA PRO A 605 -22.07 28.38 38.97
C PRO A 605 -20.71 28.28 38.25
N PRO A 606 -20.07 29.41 37.91
CA PRO A 606 -18.88 29.45 37.06
C PRO A 606 -17.58 29.05 37.80
N PRO A 607 -16.56 28.58 37.08
CA PRO A 607 -15.26 28.20 37.65
C PRO A 607 -14.34 29.42 37.87
N PRO A 608 -13.37 29.32 38.81
CA PRO A 608 -12.40 30.39 39.08
C PRO A 608 -11.25 30.43 38.06
N SER A 609 -10.66 31.61 37.90
CA SER A 609 -9.64 31.96 36.90
C SER A 609 -8.26 31.29 37.11
N PRO A 610 -7.46 31.09 36.05
CA PRO A 610 -6.16 30.40 36.13
C PRO A 610 -5.02 31.34 36.58
N GLN A 611 -4.07 30.81 37.37
CA GLN A 611 -2.76 31.43 37.62
C GLN A 611 -1.70 30.92 36.62
N PRO A 612 -0.68 31.74 36.27
CA PRO A 612 0.32 31.40 35.27
C PRO A 612 1.41 30.43 35.79
N PRO A 613 2.02 29.61 34.91
CA PRO A 613 3.08 28.67 35.28
C PRO A 613 4.47 29.34 35.44
N PRO A 614 5.37 28.80 36.28
CA PRO A 614 6.72 29.31 36.48
C PRO A 614 7.72 28.85 35.39
N SER A 615 8.79 29.63 35.20
CA SER A 615 9.82 29.44 34.15
C SER A 615 10.78 28.26 34.40
N PRO A 616 11.43 27.70 33.35
CA PRO A 616 12.35 26.56 33.48
C PRO A 616 13.77 26.95 33.96
N PRO A 617 14.50 26.05 34.64
CA PRO A 617 15.87 26.28 35.09
C PRO A 617 16.92 25.91 34.02
N SER A 618 18.08 26.58 34.07
CA SER A 618 19.25 26.40 33.19
C SER A 618 20.04 25.10 33.48
N PRO A 619 20.81 24.58 32.50
CA PRO A 619 21.56 23.34 32.68
C PRO A 619 22.88 23.53 33.46
N PRO A 620 23.33 22.54 34.25
CA PRO A 620 24.65 22.56 34.91
C PRO A 620 25.76 21.95 34.04
N ASP A 621 26.97 22.51 34.18
CA ASP A 621 28.22 22.08 33.52
C ASP A 621 28.87 20.84 34.16
N GLY A 622 29.56 20.03 33.32
CA GLY A 622 30.81 19.33 33.69
C GLY A 622 30.82 17.79 33.68
N LEU A 623 31.53 17.18 32.72
CA LEU A 623 32.11 15.83 32.82
C LEU A 623 33.53 15.79 32.17
N PRO A 624 34.45 14.89 32.63
CA PRO A 624 35.90 15.12 32.66
C PRO A 624 36.69 14.66 31.41
N THR A 625 37.88 15.25 31.22
CA THR A 625 38.86 14.97 30.14
C THR A 625 40.08 14.14 30.64
N ASP A 626 40.64 13.31 29.77
CA ASP A 626 41.93 12.59 29.94
C ASP A 626 43.14 13.55 29.88
N PRO A 627 44.30 13.25 30.52
CA PRO A 627 45.53 14.06 30.53
C PRO A 627 46.11 14.56 29.19
N SER A 628 45.60 14.19 28.02
CA SER A 628 45.97 14.84 26.74
C SER A 628 44.90 15.79 26.17
N GLY A 629 43.77 15.99 26.84
CA GLY A 629 42.72 16.91 26.41
C GLY A 629 41.94 16.48 25.14
N ALA A 630 42.09 15.24 24.67
CA ALA A 630 41.33 14.69 23.54
C ALA A 630 40.23 13.72 24.02
N PRO A 631 39.05 13.66 23.36
CA PRO A 631 38.05 12.62 23.64
C PRO A 631 38.67 11.23 23.42
N SER A 632 38.59 10.35 24.42
CA SER A 632 39.29 9.05 24.40
C SER A 632 38.95 8.21 23.17
N LEU A 633 39.99 7.78 22.45
CA LEU A 633 39.97 7.00 21.22
C LEU A 633 39.25 5.64 21.36
N CYS A 634 38.63 5.22 20.25
CA CYS A 634 37.93 3.96 19.99
C CYS A 634 38.35 2.75 20.84
N ARG A 635 37.38 2.12 21.53
CA ARG A 635 37.61 0.92 22.34
C ARG A 635 37.49 -0.38 21.51
N PRO A 636 38.22 -1.46 21.83
CA PRO A 636 38.20 -2.71 21.06
C PRO A 636 36.83 -3.41 20.98
N TYR A 637 35.95 -3.14 21.96
CA TYR A 637 34.62 -3.75 22.04
C TYR A 637 33.54 -2.98 21.28
N ASP A 638 33.85 -1.82 20.71
CA ASP A 638 32.92 -0.96 20.00
C ASP A 638 32.73 -1.37 18.53
N ALA A 639 31.49 -1.68 18.16
CA ALA A 639 31.16 -2.20 16.84
C ALA A 639 31.41 -1.19 15.70
N ALA A 640 31.19 0.11 15.93
CA ALA A 640 31.49 1.15 14.93
C ALA A 640 33.01 1.32 14.73
N CYS A 641 33.77 1.30 15.82
CA CYS A 641 35.24 1.33 15.74
C CYS A 641 35.83 0.09 15.07
N ARG A 642 35.26 -1.11 15.31
CA ARG A 642 35.68 -2.33 14.60
C ARG A 642 35.37 -2.24 13.11
N ALA A 643 34.21 -1.69 12.75
CA ALA A 643 33.82 -1.48 11.35
C ALA A 643 34.79 -0.57 10.58
N CYS A 644 35.51 0.34 11.27
CA CYS A 644 36.54 1.18 10.66
C CYS A 644 37.75 0.36 10.17
N SER A 645 38.02 -0.78 10.82
CA SER A 645 39.15 -1.66 10.49
C SER A 645 38.75 -2.83 9.58
N SER A 646 37.46 -3.21 9.55
CA SER A 646 36.98 -4.36 8.80
C SER A 646 36.32 -4.01 7.46
N ASN A 647 36.07 -2.73 7.17
CA ASN A 647 35.48 -2.28 5.91
C ASN A 647 36.57 -1.95 4.88
N ALA A 648 36.61 -2.71 3.78
CA ALA A 648 37.64 -2.58 2.75
C ALA A 648 37.65 -1.23 2.01
N ASN A 649 36.56 -0.45 2.10
CA ASN A 649 36.49 0.88 1.50
C ASN A 649 37.10 1.98 2.39
N ILE A 650 37.52 1.64 3.62
CA ILE A 650 38.13 2.58 4.57
C ILE A 650 39.64 2.41 4.52
N THR A 651 40.32 3.37 3.91
CA THR A 651 41.77 3.31 3.68
C THR A 651 42.61 3.79 4.88
N ASN A 652 41.99 4.40 5.88
CA ASN A 652 42.65 4.85 7.11
C ASN A 652 41.76 4.57 8.34
N ALA A 653 41.96 3.41 8.96
CA ALA A 653 41.13 2.95 10.08
C ALA A 653 41.27 3.81 11.34
N THR A 654 42.46 4.36 11.60
CA THR A 654 42.74 5.23 12.76
C THR A 654 41.95 6.53 12.67
N ALA A 655 41.93 7.11 11.48
CA ALA A 655 41.23 8.34 11.14
C ALA A 655 39.69 8.17 11.24
N CYS A 656 39.16 7.07 10.72
CA CYS A 656 37.76 6.69 10.92
C CYS A 656 37.40 6.52 12.41
N GLY A 657 38.29 5.90 13.19
CA GLY A 657 38.10 5.74 14.63
C GLY A 657 38.03 7.06 15.40
N ALA A 658 38.78 8.08 14.97
CA ALA A 658 38.71 9.42 15.56
C ALA A 658 37.36 10.10 15.26
N CYS A 659 36.85 9.99 14.03
CA CYS A 659 35.52 10.51 13.67
C CYS A 659 34.40 9.84 14.47
N VAL A 660 34.45 8.51 14.62
CA VAL A 660 33.47 7.75 15.41
C VAL A 660 33.40 8.26 16.86
N ALA A 661 34.55 8.59 17.46
CA ALA A 661 34.61 9.15 18.81
C ALA A 661 33.95 10.54 18.90
N VAL A 662 34.18 11.42 17.92
CA VAL A 662 33.62 12.78 17.89
C VAL A 662 32.12 12.77 17.59
N VAL A 663 31.67 12.01 16.59
CA VAL A 663 30.24 11.89 16.24
C VAL A 663 29.43 11.30 17.39
N ARG A 664 30.01 10.37 18.14
CA ARG A 664 29.39 9.83 19.34
C ARG A 664 29.34 10.85 20.49
N TYR A 665 30.39 11.66 20.67
CA TYR A 665 30.36 12.77 21.63
C TYR A 665 29.22 13.76 21.33
N MET A 666 28.93 13.97 20.03
CA MET A 666 27.77 14.75 19.57
C MET A 666 26.41 14.03 19.73
N ARG A 667 26.38 12.84 20.34
CA ARG A 667 25.20 11.96 20.50
C ARG A 667 24.49 11.61 19.19
N ARG A 668 25.24 11.51 18.08
CA ARG A 668 24.73 11.09 16.78
C ARG A 668 25.17 9.66 16.45
N ASN A 669 24.58 9.07 15.41
CA ASN A 669 24.92 7.72 14.97
C ASN A 669 26.41 7.63 14.55
N PRO A 670 27.26 6.87 15.25
CA PRO A 670 28.68 6.76 14.92
C PRO A 670 28.94 6.08 13.57
N TYR A 671 27.97 5.34 13.01
CA TYR A 671 28.12 4.68 11.71
C TYR A 671 28.12 5.65 10.52
N LEU A 672 27.75 6.92 10.74
CA LEU A 672 27.79 7.97 9.72
C LEU A 672 29.22 8.26 9.21
N CYS A 673 30.25 7.97 10.00
CA CYS A 673 31.65 8.09 9.56
C CYS A 673 32.04 7.07 8.49
N HIS A 674 31.29 5.97 8.32
CA HIS A 674 31.58 4.93 7.33
C HIS A 674 31.01 5.25 5.95
N GLU A 675 29.99 6.11 5.90
CA GLU A 675 29.29 6.50 4.67
C GLU A 675 30.12 7.48 3.82
N CYS A 676 31.14 8.11 4.41
CA CYS A 676 32.07 9.02 3.73
C CYS A 676 32.88 8.35 2.59
N ALA A 677 32.91 7.01 2.52
CA ALA A 677 33.54 6.26 1.42
C ALA A 677 32.55 5.72 0.36
N GLY A 678 31.24 5.92 0.51
CA GLY A 678 30.26 5.26 -0.35
C GLY A 678 29.04 6.07 -0.75
N TYR A 679 28.48 6.90 0.15
CA TYR A 679 27.16 7.51 -0.10
C TYR A 679 27.07 8.85 0.64
N GLY A 680 27.20 9.93 -0.12
CA GLY A 680 27.26 11.31 0.40
C GLY A 680 25.94 11.85 0.92
N VAL A 681 25.45 11.36 2.06
CA VAL A 681 24.31 11.94 2.77
C VAL A 681 24.61 12.02 4.27
N VAL A 682 25.49 12.96 4.66
CA VAL A 682 25.67 13.36 6.06
C VAL A 682 25.57 14.88 6.18
N GLY A 683 25.13 15.37 7.35
CA GLY A 683 25.06 16.81 7.63
C GLY A 683 26.40 17.51 7.43
N THR A 684 26.36 18.81 7.13
CA THR A 684 27.52 19.65 6.78
C THR A 684 28.62 19.69 7.85
N ASP A 685 28.24 19.50 9.12
CA ASP A 685 29.12 19.36 10.28
C ASP A 685 29.92 18.05 10.27
N ILE A 686 29.27 16.94 9.92
CA ILE A 686 29.88 15.59 9.85
C ILE A 686 30.76 15.47 8.60
N GLN A 687 30.36 16.08 7.49
CA GLN A 687 31.10 16.03 6.23
C GLN A 687 32.44 16.78 6.32
N ASN A 688 32.48 17.93 7.01
CA ASN A 688 33.72 18.66 7.28
C ASN A 688 34.68 17.87 8.18
N LEU A 689 34.15 17.20 9.21
CA LEU A 689 34.92 16.35 10.11
C LEU A 689 35.49 15.10 9.41
N CYS A 690 34.70 14.51 8.49
CA CYS A 690 35.16 13.45 7.60
C CYS A 690 36.33 13.91 6.71
N GLN A 691 36.29 15.13 6.16
CA GLN A 691 37.32 15.58 5.23
C GLN A 691 38.61 16.08 5.90
N SER A 692 38.53 16.63 7.12
CA SER A 692 39.71 17.09 7.85
C SER A 692 40.47 15.96 8.56
N GLU A 693 39.76 14.95 9.05
CA GLU A 693 40.33 13.91 9.90
C GLU A 693 40.29 12.50 9.27
N CYS A 694 39.36 12.18 8.34
CA CYS A 694 39.16 10.81 7.81
C CYS A 694 39.82 10.49 6.46
N VAL A 695 40.03 11.47 5.59
CA VAL A 695 40.51 11.23 4.21
C VAL A 695 41.97 11.71 4.04
N PRO A 696 42.89 10.93 3.44
CA PRO A 696 44.28 11.36 3.28
C PRO A 696 44.39 12.65 2.45
N GLN A 697 45.25 13.59 2.89
CA GLN A 697 45.58 14.82 2.14
C GLN A 697 46.14 14.57 0.72
N SER A 698 46.54 13.35 0.40
CA SER A 698 47.07 12.95 -0.91
C SER A 698 46.01 12.40 -1.87
N LEU A 699 44.75 12.80 -1.73
CA LEU A 699 43.70 12.53 -2.72
C LEU A 699 44.14 12.94 -4.13
N THR A 700 44.15 11.96 -5.03
CA THR A 700 44.59 12.02 -6.42
C THR A 700 43.86 13.11 -7.23
N ARG A 701 44.63 14.06 -7.79
CA ARG A 701 44.19 14.95 -8.87
C ARG A 701 43.67 14.09 -10.04
N GLY A 702 42.42 14.29 -10.46
CA GLY A 702 41.88 13.67 -11.68
C GLY A 702 40.49 13.03 -11.63
N THR A 703 39.77 13.05 -10.50
CA THR A 703 38.36 12.59 -10.47
C THR A 703 37.39 13.78 -10.51
N SER A 704 36.65 13.88 -11.61
CA SER A 704 35.81 15.04 -11.96
C SER A 704 34.71 15.34 -10.93
N TRP A 705 34.11 14.32 -10.33
CA TRP A 705 33.01 14.47 -9.38
C TRP A 705 33.45 15.04 -8.02
N ALA A 706 34.63 14.66 -7.52
CA ALA A 706 35.16 15.13 -6.24
C ALA A 706 35.64 16.58 -6.33
N CYS A 707 36.33 16.96 -7.41
CA CYS A 707 36.69 18.37 -7.66
C CYS A 707 35.41 19.22 -7.88
N SER A 708 34.39 18.70 -8.58
CA SER A 708 33.11 19.39 -8.81
C SER A 708 32.39 19.73 -7.51
N LEU A 709 32.29 18.76 -6.58
CA LEU A 709 31.60 18.95 -5.29
C LEU A 709 32.29 19.98 -4.38
N VAL A 710 33.63 20.06 -4.44
CA VAL A 710 34.42 21.02 -3.66
C VAL A 710 34.34 22.42 -4.26
N CYS A 711 34.40 22.53 -5.60
CA CYS A 711 34.42 23.81 -6.31
C CYS A 711 33.03 24.43 -6.51
N SER A 712 31.95 23.66 -6.33
CA SER A 712 30.56 24.14 -6.30
C SER A 712 30.11 24.62 -4.91
N ASN A 713 30.88 24.31 -3.86
CA ASN A 713 30.62 24.75 -2.49
C ASN A 713 31.20 26.14 -2.22
N GLU A 714 30.34 27.09 -1.84
CA GLU A 714 30.70 28.48 -1.63
C GLU A 714 31.66 28.75 -0.48
N ASN A 715 31.68 27.90 0.55
CA ASN A 715 32.54 28.06 1.73
C ASN A 715 34.00 27.71 1.43
N ASN A 716 34.26 27.06 0.29
CA ASN A 716 35.60 26.61 -0.12
C ASN A 716 36.28 27.54 -1.13
N VAL A 717 35.54 28.19 -2.03
CA VAL A 717 36.12 29.05 -3.10
C VAL A 717 35.71 30.52 -2.97
N GLY A 718 34.48 30.81 -2.55
CA GLY A 718 33.98 32.18 -2.33
C GLY A 718 34.30 33.15 -3.49
N THR A 719 34.89 34.30 -3.16
CA THR A 719 35.39 35.31 -4.11
C THR A 719 36.91 35.24 -4.35
N ASP A 720 37.60 34.23 -3.82
CA ASP A 720 39.06 34.13 -3.88
C ASP A 720 39.53 33.55 -5.23
N LEU A 721 40.14 34.42 -6.06
CA LEU A 721 40.62 34.10 -7.40
C LEU A 721 41.79 33.09 -7.41
N ASN A 722 42.55 32.93 -6.33
CA ASN A 722 43.64 31.97 -6.26
C ASN A 722 43.13 30.56 -5.93
N LEU A 723 42.12 30.44 -5.05
CA LEU A 723 41.40 29.18 -4.82
C LEU A 723 40.60 28.75 -6.05
N ALA A 724 40.01 29.70 -6.79
CA ALA A 724 39.37 29.42 -8.07
C ALA A 724 40.36 28.87 -9.13
N ARG A 725 41.61 29.36 -9.17
CA ARG A 725 42.66 28.82 -10.05
C ARG A 725 43.10 27.41 -9.64
N GLN A 726 43.20 27.13 -8.34
CA GLN A 726 43.49 25.78 -7.83
C GLN A 726 42.35 24.80 -8.15
N CYS A 727 41.10 25.26 -8.10
CA CYS A 727 39.94 24.52 -8.59
C CYS A 727 40.05 24.22 -10.10
N VAL A 728 40.37 25.20 -10.93
CA VAL A 728 40.59 25.00 -12.38
C VAL A 728 41.73 24.01 -12.64
N ASP A 729 42.82 24.05 -11.87
CA ASP A 729 43.92 23.09 -11.98
C ASP A 729 43.53 21.67 -11.51
N CYS A 730 42.58 21.54 -10.56
CA CYS A 730 41.98 20.26 -10.14
C CYS A 730 41.21 19.61 -11.30
N VAL A 731 40.50 20.40 -12.10
CA VAL A 731 39.65 19.92 -13.20
C VAL A 731 40.37 19.88 -14.56
N ARG A 732 41.60 20.44 -14.68
CA ARG A 732 42.39 20.50 -15.93
C ARG A 732 42.82 19.13 -16.50
N GLY A 733 42.61 18.03 -15.79
CA GLY A 733 42.73 16.67 -16.32
C GLY A 733 41.52 16.21 -17.15
N THR A 734 40.49 17.05 -17.31
CA THR A 734 39.28 16.76 -18.12
C THR A 734 39.29 17.53 -19.42
N ALA A 735 38.56 17.03 -20.44
CA ALA A 735 38.64 17.50 -21.82
C ALA A 735 38.22 18.98 -22.06
N ASP A 736 37.65 19.69 -21.07
CA ASP A 736 37.10 21.04 -21.29
C ASP A 736 37.32 22.04 -20.12
N GLY A 737 38.52 22.04 -19.53
CA GLY A 737 38.85 22.90 -18.38
C GLY A 737 38.78 24.42 -18.64
N TRP A 738 38.77 24.87 -19.90
CA TRP A 738 38.65 26.29 -20.25
C TRP A 738 37.19 26.79 -20.21
N ALA A 739 36.22 25.90 -20.47
CA ALA A 739 34.79 26.18 -20.40
C ALA A 739 34.31 26.44 -18.96
N CYS A 740 34.79 25.64 -18.01
CA CYS A 740 34.53 25.79 -16.58
C CYS A 740 35.03 27.13 -16.02
N GLY A 741 36.18 27.62 -16.50
CA GLY A 741 36.73 28.92 -16.08
C GLY A 741 35.85 30.11 -16.48
N ARG A 742 35.22 30.06 -17.67
CA ARG A 742 34.33 31.14 -18.15
C ARG A 742 32.95 31.13 -17.51
N CYS A 743 32.46 29.95 -17.13
CA CYS A 743 31.20 29.76 -16.39
C CYS A 743 31.21 30.47 -15.01
N ILE A 744 32.36 30.46 -14.32
CA ILE A 744 32.56 31.17 -13.05
C ILE A 744 32.48 32.68 -13.28
N GLU A 745 33.13 33.19 -14.32
CA GLU A 745 33.25 34.62 -14.57
C GLU A 745 31.91 35.26 -15.00
N ALA A 746 31.12 34.58 -15.84
CA ALA A 746 29.85 35.10 -16.36
C ALA A 746 28.72 35.18 -15.32
N THR A 747 28.73 34.30 -14.31
CA THR A 747 27.67 34.23 -13.30
C THR A 747 27.88 35.18 -12.12
N ARG A 748 29.10 35.70 -11.92
CA ARG A 748 29.54 36.41 -10.69
C ARG A 748 28.81 37.71 -10.35
N CYS A 749 28.11 38.33 -11.31
CA CYS A 749 27.46 39.65 -11.15
C CYS A 749 25.93 39.57 -11.09
N LEU A 750 25.34 38.36 -11.06
CA LEU A 750 23.90 38.16 -10.98
C LEU A 750 23.41 38.23 -9.53
N THR A 751 22.17 38.67 -9.31
CA THR A 751 21.54 38.67 -7.97
C THR A 751 21.21 37.25 -7.47
N ASP A 752 21.07 36.28 -8.38
CA ASP A 752 20.85 34.84 -8.18
C ASP A 752 22.08 33.98 -8.60
N TRP A 753 23.29 34.56 -8.53
CA TRP A 753 24.51 34.00 -9.13
C TRP A 753 24.87 32.57 -8.71
N ARG A 754 24.48 32.11 -7.53
CA ARG A 754 24.77 30.75 -7.04
C ARG A 754 24.04 29.67 -7.84
N GLU A 755 22.76 29.92 -8.10
CA GLU A 755 21.88 29.02 -8.85
C GLU A 755 22.25 29.02 -10.35
N ALA A 756 22.62 30.18 -10.90
CA ALA A 756 23.15 30.27 -12.26
C ALA A 756 24.53 29.58 -12.41
N ARG A 757 25.39 29.67 -11.39
CA ARG A 757 26.72 29.06 -11.40
C ARG A 757 26.65 27.53 -11.28
N ALA A 758 25.79 26.99 -10.43
CA ALA A 758 25.58 25.54 -10.31
C ALA A 758 25.06 24.95 -11.63
N GLN A 759 24.04 25.56 -12.24
CA GLN A 759 23.44 25.07 -13.50
C GLN A 759 24.41 25.15 -14.69
N CYS A 760 25.23 26.21 -14.77
CA CYS A 760 26.23 26.35 -15.82
C CYS A 760 27.37 25.32 -15.66
N PHE A 761 27.77 24.99 -14.43
CA PHE A 761 28.76 23.94 -14.18
C PHE A 761 28.24 22.54 -14.52
N ASP A 762 27.00 22.24 -14.14
CA ASP A 762 26.38 20.96 -14.48
C ASP A 762 26.28 20.78 -16.00
N CYS A 763 25.94 21.82 -16.76
CA CYS A 763 25.82 21.74 -18.22
C CYS A 763 27.17 21.54 -18.93
N VAL A 764 28.22 22.27 -18.53
CA VAL A 764 29.57 22.13 -19.11
C VAL A 764 30.19 20.77 -18.76
N THR A 765 29.97 20.26 -17.55
CA THR A 765 30.54 18.99 -17.10
C THR A 765 29.75 17.76 -17.54
N SER A 766 28.46 17.90 -17.86
CA SER A 766 27.66 16.86 -18.53
C SER A 766 27.80 16.85 -20.05
N GLY A 767 28.56 17.79 -20.63
CA GLY A 767 28.82 17.88 -22.08
C GLY A 767 27.59 18.30 -22.91
N VAL A 768 26.57 18.87 -22.26
CA VAL A 768 25.27 19.22 -22.87
C VAL A 768 25.35 20.55 -23.65
N LEU A 769 26.27 21.45 -23.29
CA LEU A 769 26.52 22.74 -23.95
C LEU A 769 28.01 23.11 -23.88
N ASP A 770 28.51 23.85 -24.86
CA ASP A 770 29.78 24.57 -24.71
C ASP A 770 29.60 25.83 -23.83
N ALA A 771 30.71 26.42 -23.40
CA ALA A 771 30.68 27.57 -22.50
C ALA A 771 29.95 28.80 -23.07
N LEU A 772 29.83 28.94 -24.40
CA LEU A 772 29.13 30.07 -25.01
C LEU A 772 27.61 29.88 -24.95
N GLY A 773 27.10 28.68 -25.24
CA GLY A 773 25.67 28.37 -25.13
C GLY A 773 25.14 28.50 -23.70
N CYS A 774 25.93 28.08 -22.70
CA CYS A 774 25.57 28.28 -21.29
C CYS A 774 25.56 29.74 -20.85
N ALA A 775 26.53 30.54 -21.32
CA ALA A 775 26.60 31.96 -20.99
C ALA A 775 25.40 32.74 -21.58
N GLU A 776 24.96 32.40 -22.80
CA GLU A 776 23.79 33.02 -23.44
C GLU A 776 22.46 32.67 -22.74
N CYS A 777 22.31 31.44 -22.24
CA CYS A 777 21.15 31.05 -21.46
C CYS A 777 21.12 31.67 -20.06
N ALA A 778 22.27 31.82 -19.41
CA ALA A 778 22.39 32.50 -18.12
C ALA A 778 22.09 34.02 -18.20
N ALA A 779 22.20 34.62 -19.39
CA ALA A 779 21.95 36.05 -19.61
C ALA A 779 20.46 36.43 -19.84
N LYS A 780 19.51 35.47 -19.79
CA LYS A 780 18.09 35.77 -20.02
C LYS A 780 17.49 36.63 -18.89
N PRO A 781 16.57 37.57 -19.20
CA PRO A 781 16.23 38.65 -18.28
C PRO A 781 15.43 38.19 -17.05
N THR A 782 14.74 37.06 -17.14
CA THR A 782 14.01 36.45 -16.02
C THR A 782 14.57 35.07 -15.70
N PRO A 783 14.59 34.66 -14.42
CA PRO A 783 15.01 33.31 -14.03
C PRO A 783 14.33 32.20 -14.85
N ALA A 784 13.03 32.36 -15.13
CA ALA A 784 12.25 31.44 -15.97
C ALA A 784 12.73 31.34 -17.44
N ALA A 785 13.23 32.44 -18.04
CA ALA A 785 13.78 32.39 -19.39
C ALA A 785 15.18 31.75 -19.43
N ARG A 786 15.94 31.82 -18.33
CA ARG A 786 17.26 31.18 -18.20
C ARG A 786 17.11 29.67 -18.09
N THR A 787 16.23 29.20 -17.21
CA THR A 787 15.95 27.76 -17.03
C THR A 787 15.35 27.13 -18.30
N ALA A 788 14.46 27.83 -19.00
CA ALA A 788 13.91 27.37 -20.29
C ALA A 788 14.95 27.31 -21.42
N CYS A 789 15.94 28.20 -21.43
CA CYS A 789 17.04 28.13 -22.39
C CYS A 789 17.99 26.95 -22.08
N LEU A 790 18.30 26.72 -20.80
CA LEU A 790 19.16 25.61 -20.35
C LEU A 790 18.49 24.23 -20.50
N SER A 791 17.15 24.14 -20.50
CA SER A 791 16.41 22.89 -20.66
C SER A 791 16.09 22.49 -22.13
N CYS A 792 16.22 23.39 -23.12
CA CYS A 792 15.72 23.16 -24.48
C CYS A 792 16.68 22.37 -25.41
N MET A 793 17.87 21.98 -24.96
CA MET A 793 18.89 21.32 -25.80
C MET A 793 19.03 19.80 -25.52
N GLY A 794 18.09 19.19 -24.80
CA GLY A 794 18.19 17.82 -24.30
C GLY A 794 17.54 16.70 -25.10
N VAL A 795 16.82 16.92 -26.23
CA VAL A 795 16.41 15.82 -27.15
C VAL A 795 16.21 16.32 -28.60
N GLN A 796 17.13 15.98 -29.50
CA GLN A 796 16.80 15.43 -30.82
C GLN A 796 17.79 14.32 -31.14
N ALA A 797 17.39 13.05 -30.98
CA ALA A 797 18.15 11.93 -31.51
C ALA A 797 17.76 11.67 -32.98
N GLY A 798 18.65 12.08 -33.89
CA GLY A 798 18.94 11.42 -35.17
C GLY A 798 18.01 11.70 -36.35
N PRO A 799 18.61 12.16 -37.47
CA PRO A 799 18.56 11.33 -38.66
C PRO A 799 19.95 11.04 -39.24
N THR A 800 20.06 9.89 -39.90
CA THR A 800 21.13 9.44 -40.81
C THR A 800 22.47 8.98 -40.21
N ALA A 801 22.61 7.64 -40.11
CA ALA A 801 23.89 7.00 -40.32
C ALA A 801 24.22 7.07 -41.82
N SER A 802 25.10 7.99 -42.19
CA SER A 802 25.80 7.99 -43.48
C SER A 802 27.21 7.44 -43.28
N GLY A 803 27.53 6.36 -43.98
CA GLY A 803 28.93 5.95 -44.13
C GLY A 803 29.08 4.53 -44.64
N PHE A 804 28.94 4.32 -45.96
CA PHE A 804 29.88 3.49 -46.74
C PHE A 804 29.79 3.87 -48.23
N THR A 805 30.84 4.58 -48.67
CA THR A 805 31.54 4.50 -49.97
C THR A 805 30.76 4.51 -51.29
N THR A 806 31.01 5.58 -52.06
CA THR A 806 30.92 5.63 -53.52
C THR A 806 32.02 4.80 -54.19
N ALA A 807 31.66 3.89 -55.10
CA ALA A 807 32.33 3.65 -56.40
C ALA A 807 31.60 2.56 -57.21
N HIS A 808 31.10 2.97 -58.39
CA HIS A 808 30.53 2.22 -59.53
C HIS A 808 29.17 1.54 -59.40
#